data_AF-A0A7M4APU8-F1
#
_entry.id   AF-A0A7M4APU8-F1
#
_cell.length_a   1.000
_cell.length_b   1.000
_cell.length_c   1.000
_cell.angle_alpha   90.00
_cell.angle_beta   90.00
_cell.angle_gamma   90.00
#
_symmetry.space_group_name_H-M   'P 1'
#
loop_
_entity.id
_entity.type
_entity.pdbx_description
1 polymer ?
#
loop_
_entity_poly.entity_id
_entity_poly.type
_entity_poly.pdbx_seq_one_letter_code
_entity_poly.pdbx_strand_id
1 'polypeptide(L)'
;MTTPTIIQGFSWNMAGPLLFASLAAWFFWRNIVPRQLRGLQVAFQTGEKKYEVHRVTDSVEDVRKLLTREGTRLGVVSYLMALTGSLVLLFEFINFRTGVTVGYHAPSVAFALVLIAVPAVVSSGTSLGAQVIKPHGVSRASLQSNSNLRNASYFALTMAWMLLAFGVGMVLEAAAFSPTMRYSTMALVAFSPAVLAYGRILGSSWHALKQSSSQIAKGGASPFHNHLPNARQQFIAQVVHFNLIVMPFVAFNTLVSLMLLIYNPDLFVHSDRVVNLPEYRVQSTYMEEGGVLGFALIELFSFIPQAGIRVPIVTTLLLFLLLNVAAIGFLFVYEVARILFLDIQDVSGRGGIRLADSRLLRAEPIQQANVLNFCFTGFAGQSMLLLALAMITFWDSSFLPQGTGCGSWEGNVCNVLEKDMLEQLTWMLAAGGQVAFLLVWALSRKRSTTLSEITFDASMDEDRTRLRGMSDMIYLKQRSTSVLLGNDDWTTAIERYESSTQGREAMLVGLDMIRSTKAKMLLYTGLGRWDEAEELAVDLLALQGGRDAQISRLVLCAASLAQRDYREAVPRLALLDNSDIEAVRLRWVASVLTGQHHLDKEAKSMLSVDPLRKDNIRMLEQFDGEGTVLRKTPIKQPSQRSMYLSEIARMRLTGQSEEALNHLERQLAALDEGAWPHGQLVAALLNLDDGRTLTAVSAIKKLSKQHPRHPHIRAVMHQLAGMGQAKRPASEPTRIQWLLEGETDWKQAWGQHNVAPPPTLENTSLREHAMNANAWMLLLSEEGTNQRAAKKAMKSLVDEVPVGLFTHLTGLTITIGGMPVDLGLPANINLNAARKHGLLDR
;
A
#
# COMPACT_ATOMS: atom_id res chain seq x y z
N MET A 1 -48.44 -19.14 21.67
CA MET A 1 -47.32 -18.31 22.17
C MET A 1 -47.77 -16.87 22.09
N THR A 2 -47.57 -16.07 23.13
CA THR A 2 -47.97 -14.65 23.17
C THR A 2 -47.10 -13.84 22.21
N THR A 3 -47.72 -12.99 21.38
CA THR A 3 -46.99 -12.06 20.51
C THR A 3 -46.17 -11.10 21.39
N PRO A 4 -44.89 -10.83 21.04
CA PRO A 4 -44.09 -9.88 21.79
C PRO A 4 -44.73 -8.49 21.76
N THR A 5 -44.48 -7.67 22.77
CA THR A 5 -44.94 -6.27 22.83
C THR A 5 -43.74 -5.33 22.93
N ILE A 6 -43.81 -4.12 22.38
CA ILE A 6 -42.74 -3.12 22.58
C ILE A 6 -42.99 -2.39 23.90
N ILE A 7 -42.05 -2.56 24.84
CA ILE A 7 -42.07 -1.86 26.11
C ILE A 7 -41.51 -0.45 25.90
N GLN A 8 -42.37 0.55 26.07
CA GLN A 8 -42.03 1.96 25.96
C GLN A 8 -41.47 2.47 27.30
N GLY A 9 -40.21 2.92 27.31
CA GLY A 9 -39.55 3.51 28.49
C GLY A 9 -38.29 2.76 28.96
N PHE A 10 -37.56 3.39 29.88
CA PHE A 10 -36.36 2.81 30.49
C PHE A 10 -36.74 1.93 31.67
N SER A 11 -36.36 0.66 31.62
CA SER A 11 -36.56 -0.31 32.71
C SER A 11 -35.22 -0.85 33.20
N TRP A 12 -35.15 -1.29 34.46
CA TRP A 12 -33.97 -1.98 34.99
C TRP A 12 -33.68 -3.29 34.24
N ASN A 13 -34.70 -3.94 33.69
CA ASN A 13 -34.55 -5.18 32.93
C ASN A 13 -33.86 -4.96 31.57
N MET A 14 -33.71 -3.72 31.12
CA MET A 14 -32.92 -3.33 29.94
C MET A 14 -31.41 -3.33 30.21
N ALA A 15 -30.99 -3.17 31.47
CA ALA A 15 -29.56 -3.11 31.82
C ALA A 15 -28.85 -4.44 31.56
N GLY A 16 -29.56 -5.57 31.72
CA GLY A 16 -29.03 -6.92 31.47
C GLY A 16 -28.50 -7.10 30.05
N PRO A 17 -29.34 -6.98 29.00
CA PRO A 17 -28.92 -7.15 27.61
C PRO A 17 -27.78 -6.23 27.20
N LEU A 18 -27.83 -4.96 27.62
CA LEU A 18 -26.78 -3.99 27.31
C LEU A 18 -25.45 -4.33 27.99
N LEU A 19 -25.49 -4.76 29.25
CA LEU A 19 -24.29 -5.15 30.00
C LEU A 19 -23.68 -6.44 29.44
N PHE A 20 -24.50 -7.46 29.18
CA PHE A 20 -24.01 -8.72 28.58
C PHE A 20 -23.47 -8.50 27.16
N ALA A 21 -24.13 -7.69 26.34
CA ALA A 21 -23.63 -7.31 25.02
C ALA A 21 -22.27 -6.60 25.11
N SER A 22 -22.14 -5.64 26.03
CA SER A 22 -20.90 -4.88 26.23
C SER A 22 -19.75 -5.76 26.74
N LEU A 23 -20.02 -6.64 27.72
CA LEU A 23 -19.03 -7.59 28.24
C LEU A 23 -18.62 -8.61 27.18
N ALA A 24 -19.57 -9.13 26.40
CA ALA A 24 -19.30 -10.07 25.31
C ALA A 24 -18.47 -9.41 24.21
N ALA A 25 -18.83 -8.18 23.79
CA ALA A 25 -18.06 -7.41 22.81
C ALA A 25 -16.63 -7.11 23.31
N TRP A 26 -16.48 -6.74 24.59
CA TRP A 26 -15.17 -6.50 25.19
C TRP A 26 -14.32 -7.77 25.26
N PHE A 27 -14.91 -8.90 25.69
CA PHE A 27 -14.24 -10.19 25.71
C PHE A 27 -13.80 -10.61 24.30
N PHE A 28 -14.67 -10.39 23.33
CA PHE A 28 -14.43 -10.69 21.93
C PHE A 28 -13.24 -9.88 21.39
N TRP A 29 -13.24 -8.56 21.63
CA TRP A 29 -12.16 -7.65 21.25
C TRP A 29 -10.82 -8.02 21.89
N ARG A 30 -10.80 -8.30 23.19
CA ARG A 30 -9.56 -8.53 23.93
C ARG A 30 -8.91 -9.88 23.60
N ASN A 31 -9.74 -10.90 23.35
CA ASN A 31 -9.28 -12.29 23.30
C ASN A 31 -9.43 -12.94 21.91
N ILE A 32 -10.51 -12.67 21.18
CA ILE A 32 -10.81 -13.40 19.94
C ILE A 32 -10.22 -12.69 18.72
N VAL A 33 -10.47 -11.39 18.55
CA VAL A 33 -9.96 -10.62 17.40
C VAL A 33 -8.43 -10.77 17.22
N PRO A 34 -7.60 -10.59 18.28
CA PRO A 34 -6.16 -10.66 18.12
C PRO A 34 -5.66 -12.08 17.82
N ARG A 35 -6.40 -13.10 18.26
CA ARG A 35 -6.08 -14.51 17.97
C ARG A 35 -6.44 -14.89 16.54
N GLN A 36 -7.53 -14.35 15.98
CA GLN A 36 -7.94 -14.62 14.60
C GLN A 36 -7.02 -13.96 13.56
N LEU A 37 -6.46 -12.80 13.89
CA LEU A 37 -5.50 -12.08 13.04
C LEU A 37 -4.04 -12.50 13.28
N ARG A 38 -3.78 -13.49 14.14
CA ARG A 38 -2.41 -14.02 14.29
C ARG A 38 -2.01 -14.78 13.02
N GLY A 39 -0.78 -14.56 12.57
CA GLY A 39 -0.25 -15.21 11.37
C GLY A 39 -0.69 -14.56 10.05
N LEU A 40 -0.98 -13.26 10.03
CA LEU A 40 -1.10 -12.52 8.77
C LEU A 40 0.18 -12.67 7.95
N GLN A 41 0.02 -12.85 6.64
CA GLN A 41 1.11 -13.13 5.72
C GLN A 41 0.99 -12.30 4.46
N VAL A 42 2.12 -12.07 3.81
CA VAL A 42 2.22 -11.33 2.55
C VAL A 42 3.05 -12.14 1.57
N ALA A 43 2.59 -12.27 0.32
CA ALA A 43 3.34 -12.91 -0.76
C ALA A 43 3.87 -11.86 -1.74
N PHE A 44 5.11 -12.01 -2.21
CA PHE A 44 5.69 -11.13 -3.22
C PHE A 44 6.46 -11.95 -4.25
N GLN A 45 6.50 -11.44 -5.48
CA GLN A 45 7.17 -12.10 -6.58
C GLN A 45 8.68 -11.85 -6.51
N THR A 46 9.48 -12.92 -6.45
CA THR A 46 10.95 -12.84 -6.48
C THR A 46 11.56 -13.31 -7.80
N GLY A 47 10.79 -14.02 -8.62
CA GLY A 47 11.22 -14.45 -9.95
C GLY A 47 10.05 -14.82 -10.85
N GLU A 48 10.35 -15.33 -12.04
CA GLU A 48 9.31 -15.87 -12.93
C GLU A 48 8.61 -17.05 -12.26
N LYS A 49 7.32 -16.87 -11.94
CA LYS A 49 6.46 -17.85 -11.25
C LYS A 49 6.95 -18.30 -9.86
N LYS A 50 7.82 -17.52 -9.20
CA LYS A 50 8.26 -17.78 -7.82
C LYS A 50 7.81 -16.66 -6.90
N TYR A 51 7.13 -17.05 -5.83
CA TYR A 51 6.64 -16.14 -4.80
C TYR A 51 7.19 -16.56 -3.45
N GLU A 52 7.58 -15.58 -2.65
CA GLU A 52 8.01 -15.79 -1.28
C GLU A 52 6.94 -15.28 -0.33
N VAL A 53 6.65 -16.06 0.72
CA VAL A 53 5.60 -15.76 1.70
C VAL A 53 6.24 -15.39 3.04
N HIS A 54 5.89 -14.22 3.57
CA HIS A 54 6.39 -13.73 4.85
C HIS A 54 5.29 -13.54 5.86
N ARG A 55 5.63 -13.75 7.13
CA ARG A 55 4.74 -13.44 8.25
C ARG A 55 4.87 -11.96 8.63
N VAL A 56 3.73 -11.30 8.74
CA VAL A 56 3.61 -9.92 9.20
C VAL A 56 3.39 -9.87 10.72
N THR A 57 2.64 -10.83 11.26
CA THR A 57 2.31 -10.89 12.69
C THR A 57 2.58 -12.28 13.24
N ASP A 58 3.53 -12.41 14.15
CA ASP A 58 3.88 -13.70 14.77
C ASP A 58 3.14 -13.93 16.09
N SER A 59 3.01 -12.86 16.89
CA SER A 59 2.41 -12.88 18.22
C SER A 59 1.09 -12.12 18.29
N VAL A 60 0.32 -12.40 19.35
CA VAL A 60 -0.89 -11.65 19.69
C VAL A 60 -0.56 -10.18 20.03
N GLU A 61 0.63 -9.92 20.55
CA GLU A 61 1.08 -8.57 20.89
C GLU A 61 1.36 -7.73 19.64
N ASP A 62 1.94 -8.33 18.60
CA ASP A 62 2.16 -7.65 17.32
C ASP A 62 0.84 -7.22 16.68
N VAL A 63 -0.15 -8.11 16.71
CA VAL A 63 -1.51 -7.80 16.25
C VAL A 63 -2.12 -6.67 17.08
N ARG A 64 -1.98 -6.69 18.41
CA ARG A 64 -2.48 -5.59 19.25
C ARG A 64 -1.81 -4.26 18.91
N LYS A 65 -0.48 -4.25 18.73
CA LYS A 65 0.26 -3.05 18.29
C LYS A 65 -0.28 -2.54 16.95
N LEU A 66 -0.54 -3.42 16.00
CA LEU A 66 -1.13 -3.07 14.70
C LEU A 66 -2.55 -2.49 14.82
N LEU A 67 -3.39 -3.07 15.67
CA LEU A 67 -4.75 -2.62 15.94
C LEU A 67 -4.84 -1.28 16.69
N THR A 68 -3.80 -0.91 17.45
CA THR A 68 -3.76 0.37 18.19
C THR A 68 -3.29 1.57 17.36
N ARG A 69 -2.76 1.34 16.15
CA ARG A 69 -2.27 2.40 15.28
C ARG A 69 -3.39 3.32 14.83
N GLU A 70 -3.06 4.58 14.55
CA GLU A 70 -4.06 5.58 14.16
C GLU A 70 -4.83 5.19 12.89
N GLY A 71 -4.17 4.52 11.94
CA GLY A 71 -4.79 4.08 10.69
C GLY A 71 -5.90 3.05 10.84
N THR A 72 -5.95 2.25 11.93
CA THR A 72 -6.93 1.17 12.15
C THR A 72 -8.12 1.57 13.03
N ARG A 73 -8.07 2.73 13.69
CA ARG A 73 -9.05 3.11 14.73
C ARG A 73 -10.48 3.17 14.21
N LEU A 74 -10.70 3.76 13.04
CA LEU A 74 -12.05 3.91 12.48
C LEU A 74 -12.68 2.55 12.15
N GLY A 75 -11.90 1.64 11.55
CA GLY A 75 -12.33 0.27 11.27
C GLY A 75 -12.66 -0.50 12.53
N VAL A 76 -11.79 -0.42 13.55
CA VAL A 76 -12.03 -1.07 14.83
C VAL A 76 -13.32 -0.57 15.49
N VAL A 77 -13.54 0.75 15.52
CA VAL A 77 -14.77 1.33 16.08
C VAL A 77 -16.00 0.86 15.29
N SER A 78 -15.95 0.92 13.96
CA SER A 78 -17.05 0.45 13.09
C SER A 78 -17.38 -1.02 13.32
N TYR A 79 -16.37 -1.88 13.47
CA TYR A 79 -16.53 -3.31 13.76
C TYR A 79 -17.19 -3.53 15.14
N LEU A 80 -16.68 -2.86 16.18
CA LEU A 80 -17.19 -3.02 17.54
C LEU A 80 -18.61 -2.46 17.70
N MET A 81 -18.93 -1.36 17.03
CA MET A 81 -20.30 -0.82 16.99
C MET A 81 -21.25 -1.87 16.42
N ALA A 82 -20.95 -2.39 15.22
CA ALA A 82 -21.82 -3.35 14.55
C ALA A 82 -21.98 -4.64 15.36
N LEU A 83 -20.88 -5.19 15.89
CA LEU A 83 -20.90 -6.38 16.74
C LEU A 83 -21.72 -6.15 18.01
N THR A 84 -21.56 -5.01 18.68
CA THR A 84 -22.31 -4.69 19.89
C THR A 84 -23.79 -4.56 19.57
N GLY A 85 -24.17 -3.91 18.47
CA GLY A 85 -25.56 -3.81 18.03
C GLY A 85 -26.20 -5.18 17.80
N SER A 86 -25.54 -6.08 17.07
CA SER A 86 -26.04 -7.45 16.86
C SER A 86 -26.16 -8.24 18.18
N LEU A 87 -25.21 -8.07 19.11
CA LEU A 87 -25.26 -8.71 20.42
C LEU A 87 -26.39 -8.16 21.31
N VAL A 88 -26.68 -6.86 21.23
CA VAL A 88 -27.83 -6.27 21.97
C VAL A 88 -29.13 -6.91 21.49
N LEU A 89 -29.33 -7.05 20.17
CA LEU A 89 -30.50 -7.76 19.63
C LEU A 89 -30.56 -9.22 20.10
N LEU A 90 -29.41 -9.91 20.12
CA LEU A 90 -29.30 -11.30 20.56
C LEU A 90 -29.73 -11.45 22.03
N PHE A 91 -29.22 -10.60 22.92
CA PHE A 91 -29.51 -10.70 24.35
C PHE A 91 -30.93 -10.22 24.70
N GLU A 92 -31.49 -9.24 23.98
CA GLU A 92 -32.91 -8.89 24.10
C GLU A 92 -33.81 -10.06 23.72
N PHE A 93 -33.48 -10.78 22.64
CA PHE A 93 -34.19 -12.00 22.24
C PHE A 93 -34.12 -13.11 23.28
N ILE A 94 -32.93 -13.36 23.83
CA ILE A 94 -32.74 -14.37 24.88
C ILE A 94 -33.56 -13.98 26.13
N ASN A 95 -33.58 -12.71 26.51
CA ASN A 95 -34.35 -12.23 27.65
C ASN A 95 -35.86 -12.42 27.47
N PHE A 96 -36.38 -12.15 26.28
CA PHE A 96 -37.78 -12.42 25.95
C PHE A 96 -38.07 -13.94 25.98
N ARG A 97 -37.24 -14.75 25.33
CA ARG A 97 -37.41 -16.22 25.26
C ARG A 97 -37.35 -16.92 26.62
N THR A 98 -36.53 -16.40 27.53
CA THR A 98 -36.39 -16.94 28.90
C THR A 98 -37.50 -16.46 29.84
N GLY A 99 -38.41 -15.61 29.37
CA GLY A 99 -39.54 -15.09 30.15
C GLY A 99 -39.15 -14.02 31.17
N VAL A 100 -37.93 -13.48 31.10
CA VAL A 100 -37.45 -12.40 31.98
C VAL A 100 -38.17 -11.08 31.68
N THR A 101 -38.58 -10.89 30.43
CA THR A 101 -39.33 -9.71 29.97
C THR A 101 -40.59 -10.12 29.21
N VAL A 102 -41.64 -9.31 29.33
CA VAL A 102 -42.92 -9.50 28.61
C VAL A 102 -42.79 -9.12 27.12
N GLY A 103 -41.72 -8.41 26.75
CA GLY A 103 -41.50 -7.86 25.43
C GLY A 103 -40.12 -7.23 25.25
N TYR A 104 -39.92 -6.56 24.12
CA TYR A 104 -38.66 -5.92 23.74
C TYR A 104 -38.60 -4.46 24.18
N HIS A 105 -37.46 -4.02 24.69
CA HIS A 105 -37.30 -2.63 25.11
C HIS A 105 -37.02 -1.72 23.92
N ALA A 106 -37.89 -0.73 23.69
CA ALA A 106 -37.76 0.22 22.58
C ALA A 106 -36.39 0.94 22.56
N PRO A 107 -35.86 1.46 23.68
CA PRO A 107 -34.57 2.17 23.66
C PRO A 107 -33.38 1.25 23.33
N SER A 108 -33.42 -0.01 23.78
CA SER A 108 -32.38 -1.02 23.54
C SER A 108 -32.33 -1.43 22.07
N VAL A 109 -33.49 -1.72 21.49
CA VAL A 109 -33.62 -2.08 20.06
C VAL A 109 -33.24 -0.88 19.17
N ALA A 110 -33.68 0.34 19.51
CA ALA A 110 -33.29 1.54 18.77
C ALA A 110 -31.77 1.78 18.79
N PHE A 111 -31.15 1.62 19.96
CA PHE A 111 -29.70 1.71 20.11
C PHE A 111 -28.97 0.65 19.25
N ALA A 112 -29.45 -0.58 19.27
CA ALA A 112 -28.90 -1.67 18.48
C ALA A 112 -28.99 -1.40 16.97
N LEU A 113 -30.14 -0.91 16.48
CA LEU A 113 -30.34 -0.58 15.06
C LEU A 113 -29.40 0.54 14.60
N VAL A 114 -29.20 1.58 15.41
CA VAL A 114 -28.24 2.66 15.11
C VAL A 114 -26.80 2.11 15.02
N LEU A 115 -26.43 1.26 15.98
CA LEU A 115 -25.11 0.62 16.01
C LEU A 115 -24.85 -0.32 14.82
N ILE A 116 -25.88 -0.81 14.13
CA ILE A 116 -25.76 -1.63 12.92
C ILE A 116 -25.80 -0.76 11.65
N ALA A 117 -26.74 0.18 11.58
CA ALA A 117 -26.97 1.00 10.39
C ALA A 117 -25.80 1.94 10.08
N VAL A 118 -25.23 2.60 11.11
CA VAL A 118 -24.11 3.54 10.91
C VAL A 118 -22.89 2.83 10.29
N PRO A 119 -22.39 1.70 10.85
CA PRO A 119 -21.34 0.92 10.22
C PRO A 119 -21.68 0.41 8.81
N ALA A 120 -22.93 0.05 8.52
CA ALA A 120 -23.33 -0.42 7.20
C ALA A 120 -23.22 0.68 6.12
N VAL A 121 -23.57 1.94 6.46
CA VAL A 121 -23.39 3.09 5.57
C VAL A 121 -21.90 3.40 5.36
N VAL A 122 -21.11 3.40 6.45
CA VAL A 122 -19.65 3.62 6.37
C VAL A 122 -18.96 2.53 5.55
N SER A 123 -19.42 1.28 5.68
CA SER A 123 -18.97 0.12 4.89
C SER A 123 -19.19 0.32 3.39
N SER A 124 -20.35 0.84 3.01
CA SER A 124 -20.68 1.12 1.61
C SER A 124 -19.79 2.23 1.04
N GLY A 125 -19.59 3.31 1.80
CA GLY A 125 -18.70 4.41 1.42
C GLY A 125 -17.24 4.00 1.24
N THR A 126 -16.69 3.27 2.20
CA THR A 126 -15.30 2.79 2.15
C THR A 126 -15.07 1.76 1.04
N SER A 127 -16.05 0.88 0.79
CA SER A 127 -16.03 -0.10 -0.30
C SER A 127 -16.12 0.55 -1.68
N LEU A 128 -16.96 1.58 -1.83
CA LEU A 128 -17.09 2.33 -3.08
C LEU A 128 -15.80 3.09 -3.39
N GLY A 129 -15.23 3.78 -2.41
CA GLY A 129 -13.99 4.51 -2.59
C GLY A 129 -12.81 3.58 -2.92
N ALA A 130 -12.71 2.40 -2.32
CA ALA A 130 -11.67 1.43 -2.67
C ALA A 130 -11.82 0.84 -4.09
N GLN A 131 -13.04 0.82 -4.65
CA GLN A 131 -13.30 0.33 -6.00
C GLN A 131 -13.12 1.38 -7.09
N VAL A 132 -13.36 2.66 -6.76
CA VAL A 132 -13.30 3.79 -7.71
C VAL A 132 -11.95 4.50 -7.66
N ILE A 133 -11.40 4.71 -6.46
CA ILE A 133 -10.13 5.41 -6.25
C ILE A 133 -9.01 4.39 -6.42
N LYS A 134 -8.16 4.56 -7.45
CA LYS A 134 -7.02 3.68 -7.67
C LYS A 134 -6.10 3.65 -6.43
N PRO A 135 -5.60 2.47 -6.01
CA PRO A 135 -4.65 2.37 -4.91
C PRO A 135 -3.36 3.13 -5.24
N HIS A 136 -2.76 3.75 -4.23
CA HIS A 136 -1.42 4.34 -4.37
C HIS A 136 -0.40 3.23 -4.62
N GLY A 137 0.44 3.40 -5.64
CA GLY A 137 1.47 2.42 -6.05
C GLY A 137 1.44 1.93 -7.50
N VAL A 138 0.54 2.45 -8.37
CA VAL A 138 0.53 2.11 -9.81
C VAL A 138 0.99 3.27 -10.71
N SER A 139 0.97 4.52 -10.22
CA SER A 139 1.62 5.65 -10.90
C SER A 139 2.77 6.18 -10.06
N ARG A 140 3.94 6.33 -10.69
CA ARG A 140 5.23 6.84 -10.18
C ARG A 140 5.21 8.28 -9.65
N ALA A 141 4.03 8.85 -9.41
CA ALA A 141 3.85 10.20 -8.89
C ALA A 141 2.73 10.19 -7.84
N SER A 142 3.03 10.68 -6.64
CA SER A 142 2.13 10.83 -5.49
C SER A 142 1.84 9.56 -4.67
N LEU A 143 2.78 9.23 -3.80
CA LEU A 143 2.60 8.35 -2.64
C LEU A 143 2.55 9.17 -1.32
N GLN A 144 1.79 10.28 -1.26
CA GLN A 144 1.02 10.66 -0.06
C GLN A 144 -0.40 11.09 -0.46
N SER A 145 -1.42 10.62 0.27
CA SER A 145 -1.74 11.09 1.63
C SER A 145 -1.88 12.62 1.68
N ASN A 146 -2.95 13.12 1.07
CA ASN A 146 -3.72 14.11 1.79
C ASN A 146 -4.91 13.34 2.38
N SER A 147 -4.70 12.72 3.55
CA SER A 147 -5.73 11.95 4.26
C SER A 147 -7.03 12.75 4.36
N ASN A 148 -6.95 14.07 4.49
CA ASN A 148 -8.11 14.96 4.49
C ASN A 148 -8.82 15.05 3.13
N LEU A 149 -8.10 15.24 2.02
CA LEU A 149 -8.72 15.24 0.68
C LEU A 149 -9.29 13.87 0.33
N ARG A 150 -8.59 12.81 0.73
CA ARG A 150 -9.04 11.43 0.51
C ARG A 150 -10.25 11.11 1.37
N ASN A 151 -10.24 11.42 2.66
CA ASN A 151 -11.39 11.24 3.54
C ASN A 151 -12.57 12.10 3.08
N ALA A 152 -12.31 13.33 2.59
CA ALA A 152 -13.32 14.17 1.96
C ALA A 152 -13.86 13.56 0.67
N SER A 153 -13.02 12.93 -0.16
CA SER A 153 -13.48 12.24 -1.38
C SER A 153 -14.27 10.97 -1.05
N TYR A 154 -13.84 10.16 -0.08
CA TYR A 154 -14.62 9.04 0.45
C TYR A 154 -15.98 9.52 0.96
N PHE A 155 -16.03 10.60 1.75
CA PHE A 155 -17.27 11.16 2.27
C PHE A 155 -18.18 11.70 1.15
N ALA A 156 -17.64 12.51 0.24
CA ALA A 156 -18.40 13.06 -0.88
C ALA A 156 -18.97 11.96 -1.80
N LEU A 157 -18.18 10.92 -2.07
CA LEU A 157 -18.60 9.76 -2.86
C LEU A 157 -19.71 8.98 -2.15
N THR A 158 -19.60 8.81 -0.84
CA THR A 158 -20.64 8.14 -0.01
C THR A 158 -21.93 8.95 -0.05
N MET A 159 -21.86 10.27 0.15
CA MET A 159 -23.03 11.15 0.11
C MET A 159 -23.69 11.13 -1.26
N ALA A 160 -22.91 11.23 -2.34
CA ALA A 160 -23.43 11.13 -3.70
C ALA A 160 -24.11 9.78 -3.96
N TRP A 161 -23.54 8.67 -3.47
CA TRP A 161 -24.14 7.34 -3.60
C TRP A 161 -25.44 7.19 -2.82
N MET A 162 -25.50 7.70 -1.59
CA MET A 162 -26.74 7.67 -0.79
C MET A 162 -27.84 8.55 -1.41
N LEU A 163 -27.49 9.69 -2.01
CA LEU A 163 -28.42 10.52 -2.78
C LEU A 163 -28.93 9.77 -4.03
N LEU A 164 -28.07 9.01 -4.70
CA LEU A 164 -28.48 8.16 -5.83
C LEU A 164 -29.45 7.06 -5.37
N ALA A 165 -29.15 6.37 -4.27
CA ALA A 165 -30.04 5.36 -3.70
C ALA A 165 -31.41 5.96 -3.35
N PHE A 166 -31.43 7.15 -2.75
CA PHE A 166 -32.66 7.90 -2.49
C PHE A 166 -33.39 8.27 -3.79
N GLY A 167 -32.69 8.72 -4.82
CA GLY A 167 -33.25 9.00 -6.14
C GLY A 167 -33.92 7.78 -6.78
N VAL A 168 -33.33 6.59 -6.64
CA VAL A 168 -33.97 5.32 -7.08
C VAL A 168 -35.27 5.08 -6.31
N GLY A 169 -35.28 5.32 -4.99
CA GLY A 169 -36.48 5.22 -4.17
C GLY A 169 -37.61 6.18 -4.60
N MET A 170 -37.27 7.39 -5.04
CA MET A 170 -38.21 8.37 -5.60
C MET A 170 -38.79 7.93 -6.95
N VAL A 171 -37.97 7.34 -7.82
CA VAL A 171 -38.41 6.82 -9.12
C VAL A 171 -39.38 5.65 -8.94
N LEU A 172 -39.10 4.74 -8.00
CA LEU A 172 -39.99 3.61 -7.69
C LEU A 172 -41.32 4.06 -7.09
N GLU A 173 -41.33 5.13 -6.30
CA GLU A 173 -42.56 5.77 -5.81
C GLU A 173 -43.39 6.35 -6.96
N ALA A 174 -42.75 7.10 -7.87
CA ALA A 174 -43.42 7.66 -9.04
C ALA A 174 -43.99 6.58 -9.98
N ALA A 175 -43.36 5.39 -10.02
CA ALA A 175 -43.82 4.24 -10.78
C ALA A 175 -44.84 3.36 -10.02
N ALA A 176 -45.31 3.78 -8.85
CA ALA A 176 -46.34 3.12 -8.04
C ALA A 176 -46.02 1.65 -7.64
N PHE A 177 -44.74 1.34 -7.39
CA PHE A 177 -44.34 0.05 -6.80
C PHE A 177 -44.78 -0.06 -5.33
N SER A 178 -44.92 -1.29 -4.82
CA SER A 178 -45.25 -1.54 -3.41
C SER A 178 -44.19 -0.94 -2.46
N PRO A 179 -44.59 -0.49 -1.25
CA PRO A 179 -43.66 0.11 -0.28
C PRO A 179 -42.53 -0.87 0.08
N THR A 180 -42.84 -2.15 0.21
CA THR A 180 -41.90 -3.26 0.44
C THR A 180 -40.79 -3.29 -0.64
N MET A 181 -41.18 -3.30 -1.92
CA MET A 181 -40.24 -3.33 -3.05
C MET A 181 -39.42 -2.05 -3.16
N ARG A 182 -40.03 -0.90 -2.86
CA ARG A 182 -39.37 0.41 -2.88
C ARG A 182 -38.24 0.46 -1.86
N TYR A 183 -38.52 0.15 -0.59
CA TYR A 183 -37.53 0.25 0.48
C TYR A 183 -36.43 -0.82 0.37
N SER A 184 -36.79 -2.06 0.01
CA SER A 184 -35.81 -3.14 -0.19
C SER A 184 -34.85 -2.84 -1.36
N THR A 185 -35.37 -2.30 -2.48
CA THR A 185 -34.53 -1.90 -3.62
C THR A 185 -33.65 -0.70 -3.31
N MET A 186 -34.19 0.31 -2.62
CA MET A 186 -33.41 1.48 -2.17
C MET A 186 -32.26 1.06 -1.25
N ALA A 187 -32.53 0.17 -0.28
CA ALA A 187 -31.53 -0.37 0.62
C ALA A 187 -30.50 -1.26 -0.10
N LEU A 188 -30.92 -2.08 -1.08
CA LEU A 188 -30.00 -2.84 -1.93
C LEU A 188 -29.02 -1.91 -2.64
N VAL A 189 -29.51 -0.83 -3.29
CA VAL A 189 -28.65 0.13 -4.00
C VAL A 189 -27.68 0.79 -3.01
N ALA A 190 -28.17 1.24 -1.86
CA ALA A 190 -27.34 1.86 -0.82
C ALA A 190 -26.18 0.94 -0.37
N PHE A 191 -26.45 -0.35 -0.14
CA PHE A 191 -25.46 -1.30 0.36
C PHE A 191 -24.70 -2.07 -0.74
N SER A 192 -25.10 -1.92 -2.00
CA SER A 192 -24.49 -2.65 -3.13
C SER A 192 -22.98 -2.51 -3.26
N PRO A 193 -22.31 -1.36 -2.98
CA PRO A 193 -20.85 -1.28 -3.14
C PRO A 193 -20.09 -2.25 -2.24
N ALA A 194 -20.54 -2.45 -1.00
CA ALA A 194 -19.93 -3.39 -0.06
C ALA A 194 -20.14 -4.84 -0.52
N VAL A 195 -21.36 -5.17 -0.96
CA VAL A 195 -21.72 -6.49 -1.49
C VAL A 195 -20.91 -6.85 -2.74
N LEU A 196 -20.72 -5.90 -3.66
CA LEU A 196 -19.90 -6.06 -4.86
C LEU A 196 -18.41 -6.22 -4.53
N ALA A 197 -17.88 -5.41 -3.61
CA ALA A 197 -16.48 -5.53 -3.17
C ALA A 197 -16.20 -6.93 -2.61
N TYR A 198 -17.12 -7.44 -1.78
CA TYR A 198 -17.05 -8.77 -1.21
C TYR A 198 -17.04 -9.87 -2.29
N GLY A 199 -18.00 -9.84 -3.22
CA GLY A 199 -18.07 -10.80 -4.32
C GLY A 199 -16.81 -10.80 -5.19
N ARG A 200 -16.24 -9.61 -5.46
CA ARG A 200 -15.01 -9.45 -6.27
C ARG A 200 -13.76 -10.03 -5.59
N ILE A 201 -13.55 -9.72 -4.32
CA ILE A 201 -12.39 -10.22 -3.56
C ILE A 201 -12.42 -11.75 -3.50
N LEU A 202 -13.60 -12.33 -3.33
CA LEU A 202 -13.75 -13.78 -3.26
C LEU A 202 -13.72 -14.48 -4.59
N GLY A 203 -14.38 -13.95 -5.60
CA GLY A 203 -14.33 -14.54 -6.94
C GLY A 203 -12.90 -14.61 -7.45
N SER A 204 -12.08 -13.60 -7.18
CA SER A 204 -10.68 -13.54 -7.60
C SER A 204 -9.74 -14.44 -6.77
N SER A 205 -10.00 -14.64 -5.47
CA SER A 205 -9.14 -15.42 -4.55
C SER A 205 -9.58 -16.88 -4.33
N TRP A 206 -10.78 -17.27 -4.78
CA TRP A 206 -11.41 -18.56 -4.50
C TRP A 206 -10.51 -19.78 -4.73
N HIS A 207 -9.77 -19.84 -5.84
CA HIS A 207 -8.96 -21.01 -6.15
C HIS A 207 -7.76 -21.16 -5.23
N ALA A 208 -7.09 -20.05 -4.90
CA ALA A 208 -5.99 -20.07 -3.94
C ALA A 208 -6.47 -20.51 -2.56
N LEU A 209 -7.64 -20.02 -2.13
CA LEU A 209 -8.28 -20.43 -0.88
C LEU A 209 -8.65 -21.92 -0.87
N LYS A 210 -9.24 -22.41 -1.95
CA LYS A 210 -9.60 -23.83 -2.08
C LYS A 210 -8.37 -24.73 -2.00
N GLN A 211 -7.28 -24.35 -2.67
CA GLN A 211 -6.02 -25.10 -2.65
C GLN A 211 -5.37 -25.06 -1.26
N SER A 212 -5.32 -23.88 -0.63
CA SER A 212 -4.78 -23.71 0.72
C SER A 212 -5.56 -24.54 1.75
N SER A 213 -6.89 -24.39 1.78
CA SER A 213 -7.75 -25.10 2.72
C SER A 213 -7.72 -26.61 2.52
N SER A 214 -7.61 -27.09 1.27
CA SER A 214 -7.46 -28.52 0.97
C SER A 214 -6.19 -29.13 1.58
N GLN A 215 -5.06 -28.42 1.46
CA GLN A 215 -3.77 -28.87 1.99
C GLN A 215 -3.79 -28.93 3.52
N ILE A 216 -4.31 -27.88 4.16
CA ILE A 216 -4.44 -27.81 5.63
C ILE A 216 -5.40 -28.89 6.15
N ALA A 217 -6.54 -29.10 5.46
CA ALA A 217 -7.53 -30.11 5.81
C ALA A 217 -6.99 -31.55 5.78
N LYS A 218 -5.98 -31.81 4.94
CA LYS A 218 -5.27 -33.10 4.81
C LYS A 218 -4.11 -33.25 5.79
N GLY A 219 -3.84 -32.24 6.63
CA GLY A 219 -2.71 -32.23 7.57
C GLY A 219 -1.37 -31.85 6.93
N GLY A 220 -1.36 -31.44 5.67
CA GLY A 220 -0.16 -30.96 4.98
C GLY A 220 0.12 -29.48 5.25
N ALA A 221 1.38 -29.07 5.09
CA ALA A 221 1.72 -27.65 5.01
C ALA A 221 1.09 -27.05 3.74
N SER A 222 0.35 -25.95 3.89
CA SER A 222 -0.19 -25.22 2.74
C SER A 222 0.94 -24.48 2.03
N PRO A 223 0.86 -24.25 0.70
CA PRO A 223 1.78 -23.37 -0.01
C PRO A 223 1.92 -21.97 0.63
N PHE A 224 0.91 -21.55 1.40
CA PHE A 224 0.92 -20.28 2.11
C PHE A 224 1.30 -20.44 3.59
N HIS A 225 1.21 -21.64 4.16
CA HIS A 225 1.52 -21.91 5.56
C HIS A 225 2.53 -23.05 5.70
N ASN A 226 3.80 -22.71 5.96
CA ASN A 226 4.87 -23.68 6.19
C ASN A 226 4.87 -24.31 7.60
N HIS A 227 3.70 -24.44 8.24
CA HIS A 227 3.59 -25.13 9.53
C HIS A 227 2.57 -26.25 9.44
N LEU A 228 2.86 -27.36 10.11
CA LEU A 228 1.92 -28.46 10.25
C LEU A 228 0.71 -27.98 11.06
N PRO A 229 -0.52 -28.13 10.53
CA PRO A 229 -1.70 -27.64 11.21
C PRO A 229 -2.08 -28.53 12.38
N ASN A 230 -2.42 -27.91 13.51
CA ASN A 230 -2.97 -28.58 14.69
C ASN A 230 -4.36 -29.19 14.37
N ALA A 231 -4.79 -30.21 15.13
CA ALA A 231 -6.08 -30.88 14.91
C ALA A 231 -7.28 -29.91 14.83
N ARG A 232 -7.30 -28.87 15.67
CA ARG A 232 -8.32 -27.80 15.61
C ARG A 232 -8.28 -27.01 14.30
N GLN A 233 -7.08 -26.70 13.79
CA GLN A 233 -6.91 -25.97 12.53
C GLN A 233 -7.32 -26.84 11.34
N GLN A 234 -7.04 -28.15 11.39
CA GLN A 234 -7.49 -29.10 10.37
C GLN A 234 -9.02 -29.17 10.29
N PHE A 235 -9.70 -29.27 11.44
CA PHE A 235 -11.16 -29.28 11.48
C PHE A 235 -11.77 -27.99 10.91
N ILE A 236 -11.24 -26.82 11.32
CA ILE A 236 -11.70 -25.53 10.78
C ILE A 236 -11.44 -25.47 9.27
N ALA A 237 -10.28 -25.92 8.81
CA ALA A 237 -9.95 -25.94 7.39
C ALA A 237 -10.85 -26.89 6.59
N GLN A 238 -11.28 -28.02 7.15
CA GLN A 238 -12.25 -28.92 6.52
C GLN A 238 -13.61 -28.23 6.32
N VAL A 239 -14.11 -27.53 7.35
CA VAL A 239 -15.36 -26.76 7.25
C VAL A 239 -15.25 -25.66 6.19
N VAL A 240 -14.15 -24.90 6.20
CA VAL A 240 -13.89 -23.86 5.19
C VAL A 240 -13.77 -24.45 3.78
N HIS A 241 -13.06 -25.58 3.64
CA HIS A 241 -12.88 -26.24 2.35
C HIS A 241 -14.21 -26.73 1.77
N PHE A 242 -15.05 -27.35 2.60
CA PHE A 242 -16.39 -27.79 2.21
C PHE A 242 -17.23 -26.61 1.72
N ASN A 243 -17.26 -25.50 2.48
CA ASN A 243 -17.99 -24.30 2.09
C ASN A 243 -17.48 -23.70 0.78
N LEU A 244 -16.15 -23.67 0.56
CA LEU A 244 -15.57 -23.20 -0.70
C LEU A 244 -15.94 -24.09 -1.89
N ILE A 245 -16.08 -25.41 -1.70
CA ILE A 245 -16.56 -26.31 -2.75
C ILE A 245 -18.03 -26.02 -3.09
N VAL A 246 -18.87 -25.81 -2.08
CA VAL A 246 -20.32 -25.60 -2.23
C VAL A 246 -20.64 -24.22 -2.82
N MET A 247 -19.80 -23.21 -2.56
CA MET A 247 -20.06 -21.81 -2.90
C MET A 247 -20.41 -21.53 -4.38
N PRO A 248 -19.69 -22.06 -5.40
CA PRO A 248 -20.08 -21.86 -6.81
C PRO A 248 -21.42 -22.49 -7.18
N PHE A 249 -21.79 -23.62 -6.55
CA PHE A 249 -23.07 -24.27 -6.81
C PHE A 249 -24.23 -23.46 -6.24
N VAL A 250 -24.07 -22.91 -5.03
CA VAL A 250 -25.06 -22.01 -4.42
C VAL A 250 -25.23 -20.76 -5.26
N ALA A 251 -24.13 -20.14 -5.70
CA ALA A 251 -24.19 -18.94 -6.53
C ALA A 251 -24.85 -19.20 -7.90
N PHE A 252 -24.59 -20.37 -8.49
CA PHE A 252 -25.25 -20.79 -9.73
C PHE A 252 -26.75 -21.06 -9.51
N ASN A 253 -27.12 -21.75 -8.42
CA ASN A 253 -28.52 -21.97 -8.04
C ASN A 253 -29.28 -20.64 -7.89
N THR A 254 -28.66 -19.62 -7.29
CA THR A 254 -29.27 -18.30 -7.14
C THR A 254 -29.44 -17.58 -8.48
N LEU A 255 -28.45 -17.66 -9.38
CA LEU A 255 -28.58 -17.10 -10.73
C LEU A 255 -29.74 -17.76 -11.51
N VAL A 256 -29.83 -19.09 -11.46
CA VAL A 256 -30.91 -19.84 -12.12
C VAL A 256 -32.26 -19.50 -11.49
N SER A 257 -32.33 -19.42 -10.17
CA SER A 257 -33.55 -19.02 -9.44
C SER A 257 -34.03 -17.63 -9.88
N LEU A 258 -33.11 -16.66 -10.00
CA LEU A 258 -33.40 -15.32 -10.51
C LEU A 258 -33.91 -15.34 -11.97
N MET A 259 -33.27 -16.11 -12.86
CA MET A 259 -33.72 -16.22 -14.25
C MET A 259 -35.11 -16.83 -14.37
N LEU A 260 -35.42 -17.85 -13.57
CA LEU A 260 -36.74 -18.48 -13.56
C LEU A 260 -37.82 -17.54 -13.02
N LEU A 261 -37.53 -16.75 -11.98
CA LEU A 261 -38.43 -15.70 -11.49
C LEU A 261 -38.73 -14.64 -12.54
N ILE A 262 -37.72 -14.20 -13.29
CA ILE A 262 -37.90 -13.22 -14.38
C ILE A 262 -38.76 -13.82 -15.49
N TYR A 263 -38.64 -15.12 -15.75
CA TYR A 263 -39.42 -15.81 -16.79
C TYR A 263 -40.87 -16.07 -16.37
N ASN A 264 -41.09 -16.55 -15.15
CA ASN A 264 -42.42 -16.77 -14.60
C ASN A 264 -42.42 -16.60 -13.06
N PRO A 265 -43.08 -15.55 -12.53
CA PRO A 265 -43.10 -15.28 -11.09
C PRO A 265 -43.94 -16.30 -10.29
N ASP A 266 -44.89 -17.00 -10.92
CA ASP A 266 -45.83 -17.91 -10.25
C ASP A 266 -45.35 -19.36 -10.24
N LEU A 267 -44.15 -19.64 -10.76
CA LEU A 267 -43.62 -21.01 -10.92
C LEU A 267 -43.33 -21.73 -9.59
N PHE A 268 -43.20 -20.99 -8.48
CA PHE A 268 -42.69 -21.49 -7.20
C PHE A 268 -43.73 -21.35 -6.07
N VAL A 269 -44.93 -21.87 -6.31
CA VAL A 269 -45.96 -22.04 -5.26
C VAL A 269 -45.89 -23.47 -4.74
N HIS A 270 -45.70 -23.62 -3.43
CA HIS A 270 -45.71 -24.92 -2.76
C HIS A 270 -47.08 -25.60 -2.86
N SER A 271 -47.07 -26.92 -2.91
CA SER A 271 -48.28 -27.73 -2.88
C SER A 271 -49.03 -27.57 -1.56
N ASP A 272 -50.35 -27.82 -1.59
CA ASP A 272 -51.20 -27.82 -0.39
C ASP A 272 -50.66 -28.76 0.71
N ARG A 273 -49.88 -29.78 0.33
CA ARG A 273 -49.25 -30.68 1.29
C ARG A 273 -48.22 -29.97 2.17
N VAL A 274 -47.35 -29.15 1.57
CA VAL A 274 -46.31 -28.41 2.29
C VAL A 274 -46.94 -27.32 3.15
N VAL A 275 -47.92 -26.60 2.60
CA VAL A 275 -48.63 -25.52 3.32
C VAL A 275 -49.36 -26.03 4.56
N ASN A 276 -49.88 -27.26 4.52
CA ASN A 276 -50.57 -27.88 5.65
C ASN A 276 -49.64 -28.53 6.69
N LEU A 277 -48.31 -28.47 6.53
CA LEU A 277 -47.37 -28.98 7.53
C LEU A 277 -47.30 -28.04 8.74
N PRO A 278 -47.47 -28.55 9.97
CA PRO A 278 -47.43 -27.71 11.18
C PRO A 278 -46.03 -27.13 11.47
N GLU A 279 -44.99 -27.68 10.85
CA GLU A 279 -43.61 -27.23 11.02
C GLU A 279 -43.15 -26.22 9.97
N TYR A 280 -43.88 -26.11 8.84
CA TYR A 280 -43.57 -25.17 7.78
C TYR A 280 -44.24 -23.83 8.06
N ARG A 281 -43.44 -22.75 7.98
CA ARG A 281 -43.95 -21.38 8.01
C ARG A 281 -43.76 -20.79 6.63
N VAL A 282 -44.84 -20.26 6.07
CA VAL A 282 -44.80 -19.58 4.78
C VAL A 282 -43.84 -18.39 4.88
N GLN A 283 -42.81 -18.42 4.04
CA GLN A 283 -41.87 -17.32 3.86
C GLN A 283 -42.38 -16.39 2.75
N SER A 284 -42.07 -15.10 2.86
CA SER A 284 -42.50 -14.14 1.83
C SER A 284 -41.80 -14.38 0.49
N THR A 285 -40.61 -14.99 0.51
CA THR A 285 -39.85 -15.34 -0.70
C THR A 285 -39.29 -16.76 -0.62
N TYR A 286 -39.48 -17.57 -1.68
CA TYR A 286 -38.95 -18.94 -1.74
C TYR A 286 -37.40 -18.98 -1.74
N MET A 287 -36.74 -17.83 -1.91
CA MET A 287 -35.29 -17.81 -1.97
C MET A 287 -34.61 -17.76 -0.60
N GLU A 288 -35.34 -17.42 0.47
CA GLU A 288 -34.93 -17.74 1.84
C GLU A 288 -34.96 -19.25 2.13
N GLU A 289 -35.74 -20.00 1.37
CA GLU A 289 -35.81 -21.46 1.47
C GLU A 289 -34.63 -22.16 0.78
N GLY A 290 -33.74 -21.40 0.11
CA GLY A 290 -32.58 -21.91 -0.61
C GLY A 290 -32.71 -21.90 -2.13
N GLY A 291 -33.66 -21.12 -2.68
CA GLY A 291 -33.89 -21.01 -4.12
C GLY A 291 -34.48 -22.31 -4.70
N VAL A 292 -34.23 -22.58 -5.98
CA VAL A 292 -34.79 -23.76 -6.68
C VAL A 292 -34.45 -25.07 -5.97
N LEU A 293 -33.19 -25.24 -5.54
CA LEU A 293 -32.77 -26.45 -4.81
C LEU A 293 -33.47 -26.59 -3.46
N GLY A 294 -33.61 -25.48 -2.73
CA GLY A 294 -34.30 -25.45 -1.45
C GLY A 294 -35.78 -25.77 -1.55
N PHE A 295 -36.47 -25.10 -2.48
CA PHE A 295 -37.87 -25.34 -2.82
C PHE A 295 -38.12 -26.82 -3.15
N ALA A 296 -37.31 -27.39 -4.05
CA ALA A 296 -37.45 -28.79 -4.45
C ALA A 296 -37.17 -29.78 -3.30
N LEU A 297 -36.24 -29.47 -2.39
CA LEU A 297 -35.96 -30.30 -1.22
C LEU A 297 -37.09 -30.27 -0.19
N ILE A 298 -37.69 -29.11 0.06
CA ILE A 298 -38.85 -28.98 0.95
C ILE A 298 -40.04 -29.77 0.39
N GLU A 299 -40.30 -29.65 -0.90
CA GLU A 299 -41.32 -30.45 -1.58
C GLU A 299 -41.03 -31.95 -1.49
N LEU A 300 -39.78 -32.36 -1.73
CA LEU A 300 -39.37 -33.77 -1.61
C LEU A 300 -39.55 -34.31 -0.19
N PHE A 301 -39.19 -33.54 0.84
CA PHE A 301 -39.33 -33.96 2.24
C PHE A 301 -40.78 -33.98 2.73
N SER A 302 -41.70 -33.27 2.04
CA SER A 302 -43.13 -33.37 2.30
C SER A 302 -43.70 -34.77 2.08
N PHE A 303 -43.05 -35.59 1.24
CA PHE A 303 -43.45 -36.98 0.98
C PHE A 303 -43.11 -37.95 2.11
N ILE A 304 -42.36 -37.53 3.14
CA ILE A 304 -42.00 -38.39 4.28
C ILE A 304 -43.14 -38.37 5.31
N PRO A 305 -43.85 -39.48 5.55
CA PRO A 305 -45.02 -39.51 6.43
C PRO A 305 -44.66 -39.52 7.93
N GLN A 306 -43.43 -39.91 8.29
CA GLN A 306 -42.99 -40.03 9.68
C GLN A 306 -42.45 -38.69 10.21
N ALA A 307 -43.18 -38.07 11.14
CA ALA A 307 -42.78 -36.81 11.78
C ALA A 307 -41.42 -36.90 12.49
N GLY A 308 -41.08 -38.05 13.08
CA GLY A 308 -39.79 -38.26 13.77
C GLY A 308 -38.56 -38.18 12.87
N ILE A 309 -38.71 -38.30 11.54
CA ILE A 309 -37.62 -38.19 10.55
C ILE A 309 -37.72 -36.88 9.78
N ARG A 310 -38.93 -36.48 9.40
CA ARG A 310 -39.18 -35.26 8.63
C ARG A 310 -38.82 -33.99 9.42
N VAL A 311 -39.26 -33.90 10.69
CA VAL A 311 -39.06 -32.69 11.49
C VAL A 311 -37.57 -32.39 11.72
N PRO A 312 -36.73 -33.35 12.13
CA PRO A 312 -35.29 -33.11 12.23
C PRO A 312 -34.65 -32.72 10.90
N ILE A 313 -35.04 -33.34 9.78
CA ILE A 313 -34.44 -33.05 8.47
C ILE A 313 -34.78 -31.65 7.99
N VAL A 314 -36.07 -31.26 8.01
CA VAL A 314 -36.52 -29.92 7.60
C VAL A 314 -35.93 -28.86 8.53
N THR A 315 -35.94 -29.10 9.85
CA THR A 315 -35.34 -28.18 10.82
C THR A 315 -33.83 -28.08 10.63
N THR A 316 -33.13 -29.17 10.35
CA THR A 316 -31.67 -29.15 10.10
C THR A 316 -31.33 -28.46 8.78
N LEU A 317 -32.14 -28.62 7.73
CA LEU A 317 -31.98 -27.92 6.46
C LEU A 317 -32.13 -26.40 6.66
N LEU A 318 -33.20 -25.97 7.34
CA LEU A 318 -33.45 -24.56 7.65
C LEU A 318 -32.36 -23.99 8.57
N LEU A 319 -31.93 -24.75 9.59
CA LEU A 319 -30.82 -24.38 10.47
C LEU A 319 -29.48 -24.31 9.71
N PHE A 320 -29.24 -25.18 8.73
CA PHE A 320 -28.04 -25.18 7.89
C PHE A 320 -28.01 -23.96 6.97
N LEU A 321 -29.14 -23.61 6.35
CA LEU A 321 -29.26 -22.37 5.56
C LEU A 321 -29.01 -21.14 6.44
N LEU A 322 -29.57 -21.11 7.67
CA LEU A 322 -29.37 -20.05 8.66
C LEU A 322 -27.92 -19.94 9.13
N LEU A 323 -27.32 -21.06 9.54
CA LEU A 323 -25.96 -21.09 10.07
C LEU A 323 -24.95 -20.77 8.97
N ASN A 324 -25.22 -21.13 7.71
CA ASN A 324 -24.34 -20.77 6.62
C ASN A 324 -24.33 -19.27 6.35
N VAL A 325 -25.46 -18.57 6.34
CA VAL A 325 -25.43 -17.10 6.12
C VAL A 325 -24.80 -16.38 7.33
N ALA A 326 -25.19 -16.75 8.55
CA ALA A 326 -24.76 -16.10 9.79
C ALA A 326 -23.32 -16.44 10.23
N ALA A 327 -22.97 -17.74 10.30
CA ALA A 327 -21.67 -18.17 10.80
C ALA A 327 -20.56 -18.00 9.77
N ILE A 328 -20.88 -18.10 8.46
CA ILE A 328 -19.91 -17.77 7.41
C ILE A 328 -19.61 -16.28 7.50
N GLY A 329 -20.60 -15.38 7.41
CA GLY A 329 -20.36 -13.92 7.45
C GLY A 329 -19.46 -13.44 8.60
N PHE A 330 -19.63 -14.03 9.80
CA PHE A 330 -18.81 -13.70 10.96
C PHE A 330 -17.35 -14.20 10.89
N LEU A 331 -17.12 -15.45 10.49
CA LEU A 331 -15.78 -16.02 10.34
C LEU A 331 -15.03 -15.38 9.16
N PHE A 332 -15.77 -14.87 8.19
CA PHE A 332 -15.25 -14.51 6.89
C PHE A 332 -14.54 -13.15 6.85
N VAL A 333 -14.87 -12.21 7.74
CA VAL A 333 -14.16 -10.92 7.83
C VAL A 333 -12.66 -11.12 8.06
N TYR A 334 -12.30 -12.09 8.92
CA TYR A 334 -10.89 -12.40 9.21
C TYR A 334 -10.20 -13.13 8.06
N GLU A 335 -10.91 -13.99 7.35
CA GLU A 335 -10.37 -14.69 6.19
C GLU A 335 -10.13 -13.72 5.03
N VAL A 336 -11.04 -12.76 4.81
CA VAL A 336 -10.86 -11.64 3.86
C VAL A 336 -9.65 -10.80 4.22
N ALA A 337 -9.43 -10.50 5.50
CA ALA A 337 -8.24 -9.80 5.94
C ALA A 337 -6.96 -10.58 5.59
N ARG A 338 -6.93 -11.90 5.83
CA ARG A 338 -5.78 -12.75 5.44
C ARG A 338 -5.54 -12.72 3.93
N ILE A 339 -6.60 -12.80 3.12
CA ILE A 339 -6.51 -12.76 1.64
C ILE A 339 -5.93 -11.44 1.16
N LEU A 340 -6.43 -10.32 1.68
CA LEU A 340 -5.99 -8.99 1.28
C LEU A 340 -4.54 -8.71 1.68
N PHE A 341 -4.08 -9.24 2.82
CA PHE A 341 -2.68 -9.16 3.20
C PHE A 341 -1.78 -10.05 2.32
N LEU A 342 -2.27 -11.22 1.92
CA LEU A 342 -1.51 -12.16 1.12
C LEU A 342 -1.32 -11.69 -0.34
N ASP A 343 -2.16 -10.76 -0.81
CA ASP A 343 -2.12 -10.11 -2.13
C ASP A 343 -2.22 -11.10 -3.32
N ILE A 344 -2.89 -12.24 -3.14
CA ILE A 344 -2.98 -13.30 -4.16
C ILE A 344 -3.98 -12.98 -5.28
N GLN A 345 -4.83 -11.98 -5.10
CA GLN A 345 -5.95 -11.69 -6.02
C GLN A 345 -5.49 -11.44 -7.46
N ASP A 346 -4.31 -10.84 -7.65
CA ASP A 346 -3.71 -10.59 -8.97
C ASP A 346 -3.12 -11.85 -9.62
N VAL A 347 -2.71 -12.81 -8.80
CA VAL A 347 -2.10 -14.07 -9.23
C VAL A 347 -3.16 -15.11 -9.54
N SER A 348 -4.18 -15.24 -8.69
CA SER A 348 -5.23 -16.25 -8.82
C SER A 348 -6.41 -15.82 -9.70
N GLY A 349 -6.63 -14.52 -9.91
CA GLY A 349 -7.85 -14.04 -10.57
C GLY A 349 -7.73 -12.73 -11.34
N ARG A 350 -8.88 -12.27 -11.83
CA ARG A 350 -9.08 -10.96 -12.47
C ARG A 350 -10.14 -10.19 -11.70
N GLY A 351 -9.98 -8.86 -11.60
CA GLY A 351 -10.98 -7.99 -11.01
C GLY A 351 -10.97 -7.91 -9.48
N GLY A 352 -9.90 -8.38 -8.82
CA GLY A 352 -9.63 -8.15 -7.40
C GLY A 352 -9.49 -6.66 -7.04
N ILE A 353 -9.43 -6.38 -5.74
CA ILE A 353 -9.24 -5.03 -5.20
C ILE A 353 -7.84 -4.98 -4.58
N ARG A 354 -6.93 -4.24 -5.22
CA ARG A 354 -5.61 -3.95 -4.67
C ARG A 354 -5.69 -2.70 -3.79
N LEU A 355 -5.17 -2.79 -2.57
CA LEU A 355 -5.18 -1.68 -1.62
C LEU A 355 -3.79 -1.09 -1.39
N ALA A 356 -2.76 -1.92 -1.49
CA ALA A 356 -1.36 -1.55 -1.31
C ALA A 356 -0.45 -2.51 -2.11
N ASP A 357 0.82 -2.13 -2.28
CA ASP A 357 1.83 -3.03 -2.84
C ASP A 357 2.24 -4.07 -1.78
N SER A 358 2.28 -5.36 -2.13
CA SER A 358 2.72 -6.46 -1.25
C SER A 358 4.10 -6.19 -0.64
N ARG A 359 5.02 -5.60 -1.41
CA ARG A 359 6.35 -5.22 -0.90
C ARG A 359 6.27 -4.25 0.28
N LEU A 360 5.41 -3.24 0.16
CA LEU A 360 5.16 -2.26 1.22
C LEU A 360 4.31 -2.85 2.35
N LEU A 361 3.38 -3.76 2.08
CA LEU A 361 2.62 -4.44 3.14
C LEU A 361 3.51 -5.25 4.09
N ARG A 362 4.61 -5.80 3.58
CA ARG A 362 5.60 -6.47 4.44
C ARG A 362 6.40 -5.48 5.29
N ALA A 363 6.88 -4.39 4.71
CA ALA A 363 7.84 -3.50 5.35
C ALA A 363 7.21 -2.33 6.13
N GLU A 364 6.03 -1.88 5.73
CA GLU A 364 5.39 -0.66 6.22
C GLU A 364 4.14 -0.94 7.05
N PRO A 365 4.21 -0.71 8.37
CA PRO A 365 3.06 -0.97 9.24
C PRO A 365 1.92 0.05 9.07
N ILE A 366 2.17 1.19 8.41
CA ILE A 366 1.12 2.14 8.02
C ILE A 366 0.26 1.53 6.91
N GLN A 367 0.85 0.86 5.92
CA GLN A 367 0.08 0.18 4.87
C GLN A 367 -0.69 -1.02 5.41
N GLN A 368 -0.08 -1.78 6.34
CA GLN A 368 -0.77 -2.86 7.06
C GLN A 368 -2.01 -2.33 7.79
N ALA A 369 -1.88 -1.18 8.48
CA ALA A 369 -2.99 -0.54 9.16
C ALA A 369 -4.11 -0.10 8.19
N ASN A 370 -3.76 0.44 7.02
CA ASN A 370 -4.74 0.85 6.01
C ASN A 370 -5.54 -0.34 5.45
N VAL A 371 -4.87 -1.46 5.14
CA VAL A 371 -5.56 -2.67 4.66
C VAL A 371 -6.48 -3.22 5.74
N LEU A 372 -6.01 -3.28 6.98
CA LEU A 372 -6.81 -3.80 8.08
C LEU A 372 -8.00 -2.88 8.42
N ASN A 373 -7.81 -1.56 8.31
CA ASN A 373 -8.89 -0.58 8.43
C ASN A 373 -9.97 -0.83 7.38
N PHE A 374 -9.58 -1.00 6.11
CA PHE A 374 -10.52 -1.34 5.05
C PHE A 374 -11.25 -2.66 5.32
N CYS A 375 -10.57 -3.69 5.83
CA CYS A 375 -11.21 -4.96 6.16
C CYS A 375 -12.32 -4.78 7.20
N PHE A 376 -12.04 -4.00 8.26
CA PHE A 376 -13.00 -3.77 9.34
C PHE A 376 -14.07 -2.74 9.00
N THR A 377 -13.77 -1.65 8.28
CA THR A 377 -14.82 -0.71 7.86
C THR A 377 -15.67 -1.31 6.75
N GLY A 378 -15.02 -1.87 5.72
CA GLY A 378 -15.63 -2.26 4.46
C GLY A 378 -16.49 -3.52 4.57
N PHE A 379 -16.07 -4.54 5.33
CA PHE A 379 -16.81 -5.81 5.39
C PHE A 379 -17.59 -6.01 6.69
N ALA A 380 -17.13 -5.44 7.81
CA ALA A 380 -17.80 -5.69 9.08
C ALA A 380 -19.22 -5.16 9.14
N GLY A 381 -19.44 -3.93 8.66
CA GLY A 381 -20.77 -3.32 8.67
C GLY A 381 -21.79 -4.16 7.89
N GLN A 382 -21.42 -4.60 6.69
CA GLN A 382 -22.28 -5.43 5.84
C GLN A 382 -22.48 -6.85 6.40
N SER A 383 -21.43 -7.50 6.89
CA SER A 383 -21.54 -8.86 7.44
C SER A 383 -22.36 -8.90 8.72
N MET A 384 -22.23 -7.88 9.59
CA MET A 384 -23.03 -7.75 10.81
C MET A 384 -24.47 -7.31 10.51
N LEU A 385 -24.68 -6.50 9.47
CA LEU A 385 -26.03 -6.20 8.98
C LEU A 385 -26.74 -7.48 8.51
N LEU A 386 -26.08 -8.31 7.69
CA LEU A 386 -26.67 -9.59 7.26
C LEU A 386 -26.94 -10.53 8.44
N LEU A 387 -26.03 -10.58 9.41
CA LEU A 387 -26.25 -11.36 10.64
C LEU A 387 -27.46 -10.85 11.41
N ALA A 388 -27.57 -9.53 11.60
CA ALA A 388 -28.70 -8.93 12.31
C ALA A 388 -30.02 -9.13 11.56
N LEU A 389 -30.03 -8.95 10.24
CA LEU A 389 -31.20 -9.20 9.41
C LEU A 389 -31.64 -10.66 9.48
N ALA A 390 -30.72 -11.61 9.33
CA ALA A 390 -31.00 -13.04 9.45
C ALA A 390 -31.54 -13.41 10.84
N MET A 391 -31.05 -12.77 11.90
CA MET A 391 -31.61 -12.94 13.25
C MET A 391 -33.03 -12.38 13.36
N ILE A 392 -33.30 -11.22 12.77
CA ILE A 392 -34.61 -10.56 12.86
C ILE A 392 -35.67 -11.31 12.03
N THR A 393 -35.33 -11.81 10.84
CA THR A 393 -36.29 -12.47 9.94
C THR A 393 -36.59 -13.91 10.36
N PHE A 394 -35.61 -14.66 10.87
CA PHE A 394 -35.74 -16.12 10.97
C PHE A 394 -35.97 -16.69 12.39
N TRP A 395 -35.60 -16.00 13.48
CA TRP A 395 -35.67 -16.57 14.86
C TRP A 395 -37.06 -16.57 15.52
N ASP A 396 -37.97 -15.78 14.98
CA ASP A 396 -39.42 -15.91 15.08
C ASP A 396 -39.94 -14.82 14.13
N SER A 397 -40.97 -15.10 13.33
CA SER A 397 -41.61 -14.14 12.40
C SER A 397 -42.33 -12.97 13.11
N SER A 398 -41.90 -12.65 14.33
CA SER A 398 -42.46 -11.70 15.28
C SER A 398 -41.37 -10.99 16.09
N PHE A 399 -40.10 -10.95 15.64
CA PHE A 399 -39.03 -10.25 16.37
C PHE A 399 -39.36 -8.76 16.59
N LEU A 400 -39.93 -8.10 15.58
CA LEU A 400 -40.63 -6.82 15.77
C LEU A 400 -42.14 -7.10 15.75
N PRO A 401 -42.89 -6.74 16.79
CA PRO A 401 -44.33 -6.93 16.79
C PRO A 401 -45.00 -5.99 15.79
N GLN A 402 -46.03 -6.49 15.12
CA GLN A 402 -46.78 -5.77 14.10
C GLN A 402 -48.16 -5.34 14.63
N GLY A 403 -48.72 -4.26 14.09
CA GLY A 403 -50.00 -3.69 14.53
C GLY A 403 -49.96 -3.16 15.96
N THR A 404 -51.00 -3.44 16.75
CA THR A 404 -51.21 -2.89 18.12
C THR A 404 -50.09 -3.21 19.11
N GLY A 405 -49.28 -4.24 18.86
CA GLY A 405 -48.11 -4.58 19.68
C GLY A 405 -46.88 -3.67 19.48
N CYS A 406 -46.87 -2.84 18.42
CA CYS A 406 -45.78 -1.91 18.11
C CYS A 406 -45.89 -0.56 18.84
N GLY A 407 -47.07 -0.20 19.35
CA GLY A 407 -47.26 1.04 20.11
C GLY A 407 -46.85 2.30 19.33
N SER A 408 -46.06 3.19 19.93
CA SER A 408 -45.64 4.47 19.32
C SER A 408 -44.79 4.34 18.05
N TRP A 409 -44.28 3.14 17.76
CA TRP A 409 -43.43 2.86 16.59
C TRP A 409 -44.23 2.43 15.36
N GLU A 410 -45.55 2.25 15.50
CA GLU A 410 -46.46 1.78 14.45
C GLU A 410 -46.37 2.68 13.20
N GLY A 411 -46.40 4.00 13.37
CA GLY A 411 -46.34 4.96 12.25
C GLY A 411 -44.97 5.17 11.60
N ASN A 412 -43.89 4.68 12.20
CA ASN A 412 -42.51 5.00 11.77
C ASN A 412 -41.66 3.76 11.53
N VAL A 413 -41.29 3.04 12.59
CA VAL A 413 -40.31 1.95 12.51
C VAL A 413 -40.97 0.65 12.03
N CYS A 414 -42.14 0.30 12.56
CA CYS A 414 -42.82 -0.94 12.16
C CYS A 414 -43.45 -0.87 10.77
N ASN A 415 -43.91 0.30 10.33
CA ASN A 415 -44.41 0.52 8.96
C ASN A 415 -43.29 0.43 7.90
N VAL A 416 -42.03 0.69 8.29
CA VAL A 416 -40.89 0.59 7.36
C VAL A 416 -40.22 -0.78 7.47
N LEU A 417 -39.97 -1.29 8.68
CA LEU A 417 -39.40 -2.62 8.92
C LEU A 417 -40.50 -3.69 9.00
N GLU A 418 -41.24 -3.86 7.91
CA GLU A 418 -42.14 -5.00 7.75
C GLU A 418 -41.35 -6.30 7.52
N LYS A 419 -41.95 -7.43 7.91
CA LYS A 419 -41.37 -8.77 7.73
C LYS A 419 -40.94 -8.99 6.27
N ASP A 420 -41.86 -8.78 5.34
CA ASP A 420 -41.64 -9.01 3.91
C ASP A 420 -40.53 -8.11 3.35
N MET A 421 -40.38 -6.88 3.88
CA MET A 421 -39.31 -5.97 3.46
C MET A 421 -37.94 -6.47 3.90
N LEU A 422 -37.84 -6.96 5.14
CA LEU A 422 -36.58 -7.45 5.71
C LEU A 422 -36.14 -8.76 5.06
N GLU A 423 -37.08 -9.68 4.82
CA GLU A 423 -36.81 -10.94 4.11
C GLU A 423 -36.35 -10.66 2.67
N GLN A 424 -37.09 -9.79 1.96
CA GLN A 424 -36.72 -9.37 0.60
C GLN A 424 -35.34 -8.71 0.56
N LEU A 425 -35.02 -7.80 1.49
CA LEU A 425 -33.72 -7.13 1.56
C LEU A 425 -32.58 -8.12 1.85
N THR A 426 -32.77 -9.01 2.82
CA THR A 426 -31.77 -10.02 3.21
C THR A 426 -31.38 -10.87 2.02
N TRP A 427 -32.40 -11.32 1.28
CA TRP A 427 -32.20 -12.09 0.07
C TRP A 427 -31.54 -11.27 -1.05
N MET A 428 -32.00 -10.04 -1.33
CA MET A 428 -31.44 -9.19 -2.41
C MET A 428 -29.94 -8.94 -2.21
N LEU A 429 -29.51 -8.71 -0.96
CA LEU A 429 -28.10 -8.53 -0.60
C LEU A 429 -27.30 -9.83 -0.78
N ALA A 430 -27.84 -10.96 -0.34
CA ALA A 430 -27.19 -12.26 -0.49
C ALA A 430 -27.04 -12.65 -1.98
N ALA A 431 -28.11 -12.49 -2.76
CA ALA A 431 -28.13 -12.78 -4.18
C ALA A 431 -27.19 -11.87 -4.97
N GLY A 432 -27.19 -10.56 -4.69
CA GLY A 432 -26.25 -9.62 -5.30
C GLY A 432 -24.79 -10.02 -5.09
N GLY A 433 -24.43 -10.46 -3.88
CA GLY A 433 -23.07 -10.91 -3.57
C GLY A 433 -22.68 -12.20 -4.28
N GLN A 434 -23.61 -13.16 -4.35
CA GLN A 434 -23.41 -14.43 -5.04
C GLN A 434 -23.28 -14.27 -6.57
N VAL A 435 -24.09 -13.41 -7.18
CA VAL A 435 -23.99 -13.09 -8.61
C VAL A 435 -22.67 -12.38 -8.93
N ALA A 436 -22.28 -11.40 -8.11
CA ALA A 436 -20.99 -10.71 -8.26
C ALA A 436 -19.81 -11.68 -8.13
N PHE A 437 -19.86 -12.59 -7.15
CA PHE A 437 -18.90 -13.67 -6.98
C PHE A 437 -18.82 -14.55 -8.24
N LEU A 438 -19.97 -15.03 -8.75
CA LEU A 438 -20.02 -15.97 -9.88
C LEU A 438 -19.40 -15.35 -11.14
N LEU A 439 -19.70 -14.09 -11.44
CA LEU A 439 -19.14 -13.37 -12.59
C LEU A 439 -17.62 -13.28 -12.50
N VAL A 440 -17.09 -12.87 -11.35
CA VAL A 440 -15.64 -12.68 -11.15
C VAL A 440 -14.92 -14.02 -11.10
N TRP A 441 -15.52 -15.03 -10.47
CA TRP A 441 -15.02 -16.40 -10.43
C TRP A 441 -14.92 -17.01 -11.84
N ALA A 442 -15.96 -16.85 -12.66
CA ALA A 442 -15.97 -17.32 -14.05
C ALA A 442 -14.85 -16.67 -14.87
N LEU A 443 -14.66 -15.35 -14.74
CA LEU A 443 -13.58 -14.60 -15.42
C LEU A 443 -12.18 -14.99 -14.93
N SER A 444 -12.06 -15.39 -13.67
CA SER A 444 -10.79 -15.74 -13.01
C SER A 444 -10.29 -17.15 -13.34
N ARG A 445 -11.18 -18.03 -13.82
CA ARG A 445 -10.87 -19.45 -14.08
C ARG A 445 -9.68 -19.69 -15.02
N LYS A 446 -9.45 -18.82 -16.01
CA LYS A 446 -8.32 -18.93 -16.96
C LYS A 446 -6.96 -18.60 -16.32
N ARG A 447 -6.92 -17.70 -15.33
CA ARG A 447 -5.66 -17.32 -14.63
C ARG A 447 -5.36 -18.29 -13.51
N SER A 448 -6.40 -18.81 -12.88
CA SER A 448 -6.37 -19.82 -11.84
C SER A 448 -5.56 -21.08 -12.19
N THR A 449 -5.53 -21.50 -13.47
CA THR A 449 -4.74 -22.68 -13.91
C THR A 449 -3.24 -22.41 -13.90
N THR A 450 -2.80 -21.14 -13.95
CA THR A 450 -1.39 -20.79 -13.82
C THR A 450 -0.88 -20.83 -12.38
N LEU A 451 -1.78 -20.86 -11.40
CA LEU A 451 -1.43 -20.91 -9.97
C LEU A 451 -0.72 -22.24 -9.60
N SER A 452 -1.05 -23.35 -10.26
CA SER A 452 -0.37 -24.63 -10.03
C SER A 452 1.07 -24.65 -10.53
N GLU A 453 1.44 -23.72 -11.42
CA GLU A 453 2.80 -23.55 -11.92
C GLU A 453 3.64 -22.62 -11.05
N ILE A 454 3.02 -21.98 -10.04
CA ILE A 454 3.67 -21.01 -9.17
C ILE A 454 4.10 -21.71 -7.88
N THR A 455 5.39 -21.58 -7.55
CA THR A 455 5.94 -22.09 -6.30
C THR A 455 5.94 -20.99 -5.24
N PHE A 456 5.25 -21.25 -4.13
CA PHE A 456 5.29 -20.41 -2.94
C PHE A 456 6.31 -20.98 -1.95
N ASP A 457 7.38 -20.23 -1.68
CA ASP A 457 8.39 -20.61 -0.69
C ASP A 457 8.13 -19.85 0.61
N ALA A 458 7.70 -20.59 1.63
CA ALA A 458 7.40 -20.08 2.96
C ALA A 458 8.47 -20.48 4.00
N SER A 459 9.53 -21.19 3.59
CA SER A 459 10.72 -21.57 4.40
C SER A 459 11.86 -20.57 4.28
N MET A 460 11.97 -19.89 3.13
CA MET A 460 13.08 -18.98 2.83
C MET A 460 13.34 -17.88 3.86
N ASP A 461 12.33 -17.42 4.60
CA ASP A 461 12.54 -16.38 5.63
C ASP A 461 13.27 -16.90 6.87
N GLU A 462 12.91 -18.10 7.34
CA GLU A 462 13.58 -18.77 8.45
C GLU A 462 15.01 -19.16 8.07
N ASP A 463 15.20 -19.63 6.83
CA ASP A 463 16.53 -19.95 6.32
C ASP A 463 17.38 -18.68 6.13
N ARG A 464 16.81 -17.57 5.65
CA ARG A 464 17.53 -16.29 5.53
C ARG A 464 17.88 -15.68 6.87
N THR A 465 17.01 -15.74 7.87
CA THR A 465 17.32 -15.23 9.21
C THR A 465 18.47 -16.01 9.83
N ARG A 466 18.52 -17.34 9.63
CA ARG A 466 19.69 -18.17 9.99
C ARG A 466 20.94 -17.79 9.21
N LEU A 467 20.85 -17.67 7.88
CA LEU A 467 21.97 -17.31 7.01
C LEU A 467 22.49 -15.89 7.27
N ARG A 468 21.65 -14.95 7.70
CA ARG A 468 22.06 -13.59 8.13
C ARG A 468 22.90 -13.64 9.40
N GLY A 469 22.52 -14.46 10.38
CA GLY A 469 23.36 -14.68 11.58
C GLY A 469 24.75 -15.22 11.22
N MET A 470 24.87 -15.87 10.05
CA MET A 470 26.13 -16.39 9.52
C MET A 470 26.77 -15.47 8.46
N SER A 471 26.10 -14.42 7.98
CA SER A 471 26.60 -13.59 6.86
C SER A 471 27.88 -12.85 7.23
N ASP A 472 27.94 -12.37 8.46
CA ASP A 472 29.14 -11.70 8.97
C ASP A 472 30.31 -12.68 8.98
N MET A 473 30.07 -13.97 9.25
CA MET A 473 31.11 -15.01 9.18
C MET A 473 31.52 -15.37 7.74
N ILE A 474 30.56 -15.42 6.80
CA ILE A 474 30.78 -15.83 5.40
C ILE A 474 31.53 -14.75 4.60
N TYR A 475 31.27 -13.46 4.87
CA TYR A 475 31.82 -12.34 4.09
C TYR A 475 32.79 -11.43 4.85
N LEU A 476 33.27 -11.88 6.02
CA LEU A 476 34.35 -11.23 6.78
C LEU A 476 35.44 -10.73 5.83
N LYS A 477 35.71 -9.41 5.88
CA LYS A 477 36.79 -8.64 5.18
C LYS A 477 36.45 -7.86 3.90
N GLN A 478 35.23 -7.89 3.36
CA GLN A 478 34.91 -7.08 2.17
C GLN A 478 34.40 -5.67 2.53
N ARG A 479 35.07 -4.62 2.01
CA ARG A 479 34.59 -3.22 2.11
C ARG A 479 33.15 -3.09 1.57
N SER A 480 32.29 -2.31 2.22
CA SER A 480 30.92 -2.09 1.74
C SER A 480 30.90 -1.34 0.40
N THR A 481 29.84 -1.55 -0.40
CA THR A 481 29.67 -0.82 -1.67
C THR A 481 29.63 0.69 -1.46
N SER A 482 29.00 1.18 -0.37
CA SER A 482 28.97 2.61 -0.05
C SER A 482 30.36 3.20 0.19
N VAL A 483 31.27 2.46 0.83
CA VAL A 483 32.65 2.90 1.08
C VAL A 483 33.47 2.91 -0.21
N LEU A 484 33.26 1.95 -1.11
CA LEU A 484 33.92 1.95 -2.42
C LEU A 484 33.48 3.16 -3.26
N LEU A 485 32.17 3.38 -3.36
CA LEU A 485 31.60 4.50 -4.09
C LEU A 485 31.98 5.85 -3.48
N GLY A 486 32.00 5.97 -2.15
CA GLY A 486 32.47 7.18 -1.48
C GLY A 486 33.96 7.48 -1.75
N ASN A 487 34.79 6.46 -1.93
CA ASN A 487 36.20 6.64 -2.29
C ASN A 487 36.44 6.71 -3.81
N ASP A 488 35.38 6.83 -4.62
CA ASP A 488 35.45 6.93 -6.09
C ASP A 488 35.98 5.66 -6.80
N ASP A 489 35.94 4.51 -6.12
CA ASP A 489 36.38 3.20 -6.63
C ASP A 489 35.22 2.45 -7.30
N TRP A 490 34.74 3.01 -8.41
CA TRP A 490 33.62 2.47 -9.19
C TRP A 490 33.92 1.12 -9.82
N THR A 491 35.14 0.92 -10.33
CA THR A 491 35.55 -0.33 -10.99
C THR A 491 35.37 -1.52 -10.04
N THR A 492 35.93 -1.43 -8.83
CA THR A 492 35.82 -2.50 -7.84
C THR A 492 34.37 -2.69 -7.37
N ALA A 493 33.59 -1.61 -7.24
CA ALA A 493 32.18 -1.69 -6.83
C ALA A 493 31.34 -2.48 -7.85
N ILE A 494 31.56 -2.24 -9.14
CA ILE A 494 30.82 -2.90 -10.23
C ILE A 494 31.27 -4.36 -10.40
N GLU A 495 32.56 -4.65 -10.35
CA GLU A 495 33.08 -6.03 -10.41
C GLU A 495 32.51 -6.91 -9.28
N ARG A 496 32.35 -6.34 -8.08
CA ARG A 496 31.72 -7.03 -6.94
C ARG A 496 30.22 -7.24 -7.13
N TYR A 497 29.54 -6.29 -7.76
CA TYR A 497 28.14 -6.46 -8.11
C TYR A 497 27.96 -7.61 -9.12
N GLU A 498 28.81 -7.67 -10.15
CA GLU A 498 28.78 -8.75 -11.14
C GLU A 498 29.06 -10.12 -10.52
N SER A 499 30.08 -10.23 -9.69
CA SER A 499 30.41 -11.51 -9.03
C SER A 499 29.26 -11.99 -8.14
N SER A 500 28.57 -11.08 -7.44
CA SER A 500 27.37 -11.41 -6.66
C SER A 500 26.16 -11.83 -7.49
N THR A 501 26.16 -11.55 -8.80
CA THR A 501 25.07 -11.88 -9.72
C THR A 501 25.32 -13.21 -10.45
N GLN A 502 26.59 -13.63 -10.58
CA GLN A 502 27.02 -14.81 -11.33
C GLN A 502 27.07 -16.11 -10.51
N GLY A 503 27.33 -16.05 -9.20
CA GLY A 503 27.34 -17.22 -8.32
C GLY A 503 25.94 -17.51 -7.75
N ARG A 504 25.26 -18.56 -8.22
CA ARG A 504 24.01 -19.04 -7.62
C ARG A 504 24.18 -20.44 -7.07
N GLU A 505 24.81 -20.57 -5.91
CA GLU A 505 24.62 -21.77 -5.09
C GLU A 505 23.19 -21.74 -4.51
N ALA A 506 22.45 -22.84 -4.62
CA ALA A 506 21.03 -22.91 -4.25
C ALA A 506 20.75 -22.49 -2.79
N MET A 507 21.73 -22.63 -1.89
CA MET A 507 21.60 -22.26 -0.47
C MET A 507 21.83 -20.75 -0.21
N LEU A 508 22.59 -20.05 -1.05
CA LEU A 508 22.96 -18.63 -0.84
C LEU A 508 22.12 -17.64 -1.67
N VAL A 509 21.25 -18.14 -2.56
CA VAL A 509 20.42 -17.33 -3.49
C VAL A 509 19.73 -16.15 -2.80
N GLY A 510 19.19 -16.35 -1.59
CA GLY A 510 18.49 -15.31 -0.85
C GLY A 510 19.39 -14.19 -0.33
N LEU A 511 20.60 -14.52 0.11
CA LEU A 511 21.55 -13.56 0.65
C LEU A 511 22.27 -12.80 -0.48
N ASP A 512 22.65 -13.50 -1.54
CA ASP A 512 23.23 -12.91 -2.74
C ASP A 512 22.22 -11.98 -3.45
N MET A 513 20.92 -12.30 -3.40
CA MET A 513 19.86 -11.40 -3.87
C MET A 513 19.79 -10.11 -3.04
N ILE A 514 19.78 -10.18 -1.70
CA ILE A 514 19.80 -8.98 -0.84
C ILE A 514 21.03 -8.13 -1.14
N ARG A 515 22.19 -8.77 -1.29
CA ARG A 515 23.46 -8.10 -1.54
C ARG A 515 23.52 -7.43 -2.92
N SER A 516 23.16 -8.16 -3.96
CA SER A 516 23.13 -7.65 -5.34
C SER A 516 22.10 -6.53 -5.47
N THR A 517 20.90 -6.66 -4.88
CA THR A 517 19.89 -5.60 -4.84
C THR A 517 20.41 -4.36 -4.09
N LYS A 518 21.03 -4.53 -2.92
CA LYS A 518 21.63 -3.42 -2.16
C LYS A 518 22.76 -2.73 -2.93
N ALA A 519 23.64 -3.51 -3.56
CA ALA A 519 24.73 -2.96 -4.37
C ALA A 519 24.18 -2.17 -5.57
N LYS A 520 23.21 -2.73 -6.29
CA LYS A 520 22.56 -2.07 -7.43
C LYS A 520 21.82 -0.79 -7.03
N MET A 521 21.12 -0.82 -5.90
CA MET A 521 20.47 0.37 -5.31
C MET A 521 21.48 1.49 -5.05
N LEU A 522 22.61 1.16 -4.41
CA LEU A 522 23.67 2.15 -4.12
C LEU A 522 24.36 2.65 -5.40
N LEU A 523 24.54 1.79 -6.41
CA LEU A 523 25.05 2.20 -7.72
C LEU A 523 24.12 3.23 -8.38
N TYR A 524 22.80 2.99 -8.42
CA TYR A 524 21.85 3.98 -8.95
C TYR A 524 21.79 5.26 -8.11
N THR A 525 21.86 5.14 -6.79
CA THR A 525 21.94 6.28 -5.87
C THR A 525 23.15 7.16 -6.23
N GLY A 526 24.32 6.57 -6.47
CA GLY A 526 25.52 7.31 -6.86
C GLY A 526 25.50 7.90 -8.26
N LEU A 527 24.72 7.30 -9.17
CA LEU A 527 24.48 7.85 -10.50
C LEU A 527 23.41 8.95 -10.52
N GLY A 528 22.76 9.23 -9.38
CA GLY A 528 21.64 10.17 -9.31
C GLY A 528 20.37 9.67 -10.02
N ARG A 529 20.24 8.35 -10.22
CA ARG A 529 19.05 7.70 -10.80
C ARG A 529 18.09 7.34 -9.67
N TRP A 530 17.38 8.35 -9.18
CA TRP A 530 16.59 8.25 -7.96
C TRP A 530 15.36 7.36 -8.12
N ASP A 531 14.75 7.33 -9.30
CA ASP A 531 13.56 6.51 -9.58
C ASP A 531 13.89 5.00 -9.49
N GLU A 532 14.98 4.54 -10.09
CA GLU A 532 15.41 3.15 -9.98
C GLU A 532 15.98 2.81 -8.60
N ALA A 533 16.65 3.76 -7.95
CA ALA A 533 17.13 3.57 -6.59
C ALA A 533 15.96 3.38 -5.62
N GLU A 534 14.86 4.10 -5.81
CA GLU A 534 13.63 3.96 -5.05
C GLU A 534 12.97 2.59 -5.26
N GLU A 535 12.78 2.14 -6.50
CA GLU A 535 12.20 0.83 -6.79
C GLU A 535 12.99 -0.29 -6.09
N LEU A 536 14.33 -0.25 -6.17
CA LEU A 536 15.20 -1.22 -5.51
C LEU A 536 15.23 -1.07 -3.98
N ALA A 537 15.03 0.13 -3.46
CA ALA A 537 14.92 0.35 -2.01
C ALA A 537 13.63 -0.27 -1.46
N VAL A 538 12.51 -0.18 -2.17
CA VAL A 538 11.26 -0.89 -1.85
C VAL A 538 11.47 -2.40 -1.88
N ASP A 539 12.14 -2.93 -2.92
CA ASP A 539 12.47 -4.35 -3.02
C ASP A 539 13.35 -4.82 -1.85
N LEU A 540 14.38 -4.05 -1.53
CA LEU A 540 15.30 -4.38 -0.44
C LEU A 540 14.59 -4.31 0.92
N LEU A 541 13.71 -3.33 1.12
CA LEU A 541 12.87 -3.23 2.33
C LEU A 541 11.97 -4.43 2.49
N ALA A 542 11.33 -4.85 1.39
CA ALA A 542 10.54 -6.06 1.35
C ALA A 542 11.41 -7.24 1.74
N LEU A 543 12.50 -7.54 1.01
CA LEU A 543 13.41 -8.66 1.29
C LEU A 543 13.95 -8.68 2.72
N GLN A 544 14.20 -7.52 3.33
CA GLN A 544 14.73 -7.39 4.68
C GLN A 544 13.67 -7.43 5.79
N GLY A 545 12.37 -7.31 5.46
CA GLY A 545 11.29 -7.24 6.44
C GLY A 545 11.36 -6.00 7.34
N GLY A 546 12.01 -4.92 6.85
CA GLY A 546 12.14 -3.64 7.55
C GLY A 546 13.04 -3.62 8.81
N ARG A 547 13.57 -4.75 9.31
CA ARG A 547 14.28 -4.78 10.61
C ARG A 547 15.73 -4.27 10.57
N ASP A 548 16.39 -4.21 9.40
CA ASP A 548 17.78 -3.72 9.25
C ASP A 548 17.98 -2.89 7.96
N ALA A 549 16.93 -2.20 7.53
CA ALA A 549 16.85 -1.52 6.24
C ALA A 549 17.03 0.01 6.36
N GLN A 550 17.86 0.47 7.30
CA GLN A 550 18.09 1.89 7.52
C GLN A 550 18.56 2.60 6.25
N ILE A 551 19.55 2.01 5.54
CA ILE A 551 20.04 2.54 4.27
C ILE A 551 18.90 2.64 3.23
N SER A 552 18.06 1.60 3.12
CA SER A 552 16.93 1.61 2.19
C SER A 552 15.92 2.71 2.53
N ARG A 553 15.64 2.95 3.83
CA ARG A 553 14.77 4.06 4.26
C ARG A 553 15.38 5.42 3.97
N LEU A 554 16.70 5.59 4.18
CA LEU A 554 17.42 6.80 3.82
C LEU A 554 17.33 7.05 2.31
N VAL A 555 17.53 6.01 1.47
CA VAL A 555 17.40 6.10 0.01
C VAL A 555 15.97 6.47 -0.40
N LEU A 556 14.94 5.86 0.17
CA LEU A 556 13.54 6.23 -0.11
C LEU A 556 13.25 7.71 0.21
N CYS A 557 13.72 8.19 1.36
CA CYS A 557 13.55 9.61 1.73
C CYS A 557 14.32 10.53 0.78
N ALA A 558 15.57 10.18 0.47
CA ALA A 558 16.43 10.93 -0.44
C ALA A 558 15.83 11.00 -1.86
N ALA A 559 15.32 9.87 -2.36
CA ALA A 559 14.68 9.80 -3.68
C ALA A 559 13.47 10.72 -3.76
N SER A 560 12.57 10.70 -2.77
CA SER A 560 11.41 11.61 -2.74
C SER A 560 11.83 13.09 -2.70
N LEU A 561 12.87 13.44 -1.93
CA LEU A 561 13.38 14.81 -1.87
C LEU A 561 14.05 15.25 -3.17
N ALA A 562 14.79 14.34 -3.83
CA ALA A 562 15.44 14.57 -5.11
C ALA A 562 14.41 14.72 -6.25
N GLN A 563 13.36 13.89 -6.26
CA GLN A 563 12.22 13.96 -7.17
C GLN A 563 11.29 15.17 -6.91
N ARG A 564 11.50 15.90 -5.81
CA ARG A 564 10.64 17.01 -5.35
C ARG A 564 9.22 16.58 -4.96
N ASP A 565 9.00 15.29 -4.69
CA ASP A 565 7.76 14.81 -4.10
C ASP A 565 7.81 14.98 -2.57
N TYR A 566 7.61 16.22 -2.13
CA TYR A 566 7.51 16.53 -0.69
C TYR A 566 6.32 15.83 -0.05
N ARG A 567 5.27 15.64 -0.85
CA ARG A 567 4.16 14.76 -0.54
C ARG A 567 4.55 13.29 -0.66
N GLU A 568 5.80 12.89 -0.62
CA GLU A 568 6.15 11.51 -0.31
C GLU A 568 7.23 11.44 0.76
N ALA A 569 8.06 12.47 0.83
CA ALA A 569 9.10 12.61 1.84
C ALA A 569 8.57 12.63 3.29
N VAL A 570 7.48 13.34 3.62
CA VAL A 570 7.03 13.56 5.02
C VAL A 570 6.82 12.29 5.88
N PRO A 571 5.97 11.30 5.52
CA PRO A 571 5.77 10.10 6.31
C PRO A 571 7.03 9.23 6.29
N ARG A 572 7.83 9.25 5.21
CA ARG A 572 9.09 8.52 5.14
C ARG A 572 10.10 9.09 6.14
N LEU A 573 10.20 10.42 6.27
CA LEU A 573 11.03 11.10 7.27
C LEU A 573 10.61 10.77 8.71
N ALA A 574 9.31 10.59 8.95
CA ALA A 574 8.77 10.19 10.26
C ALA A 574 9.12 8.74 10.64
N LEU A 575 9.50 7.90 9.67
CA LEU A 575 9.95 6.52 9.90
C LEU A 575 11.46 6.40 10.14
N LEU A 576 12.21 7.49 9.99
CA LEU A 576 13.65 7.51 10.25
C LEU A 576 13.95 7.65 11.75
N ASP A 577 15.09 7.12 12.18
CA ASP A 577 15.58 7.26 13.55
C ASP A 577 15.98 8.71 13.85
N ASN A 578 15.59 9.22 15.01
CA ASN A 578 15.93 10.57 15.46
C ASN A 578 17.39 10.68 15.92
N SER A 579 18.02 9.56 16.28
CA SER A 579 19.39 9.49 16.78
C SER A 579 20.44 9.37 15.67
N ASP A 580 20.02 9.08 14.43
CA ASP A 580 20.91 8.97 13.29
C ASP A 580 21.18 10.33 12.62
N ILE A 581 22.46 10.68 12.47
CA ILE A 581 22.89 11.92 11.83
C ILE A 581 22.47 12.00 10.36
N GLU A 582 22.49 10.89 9.62
CA GLU A 582 22.09 10.91 8.19
C GLU A 582 20.59 11.16 8.04
N ALA A 583 19.78 10.53 8.90
CA ALA A 583 18.35 10.80 8.99
C ALA A 583 18.04 12.27 9.34
N VAL A 584 18.77 12.84 10.30
CA VAL A 584 18.57 14.22 10.71
C VAL A 584 19.03 15.22 9.64
N ARG A 585 20.08 14.91 8.87
CA ARG A 585 20.46 15.69 7.68
C ARG A 585 19.35 15.72 6.63
N LEU A 586 18.71 14.58 6.36
CA LEU A 586 17.55 14.51 5.44
C LEU A 586 16.39 15.38 5.92
N ARG A 587 16.09 15.39 7.22
CA ARG A 587 15.05 16.26 7.79
C ARG A 587 15.42 17.74 7.66
N TRP A 588 16.69 18.08 7.86
CA TRP A 588 17.15 19.45 7.64
C TRP A 588 17.01 19.87 6.18
N VAL A 589 17.45 19.04 5.23
CA VAL A 589 17.27 19.30 3.80
C VAL A 589 15.79 19.43 3.43
N ALA A 590 14.92 18.55 3.93
CA ALA A 590 13.49 18.63 3.70
C ALA A 590 12.90 19.96 4.23
N SER A 591 13.37 20.42 5.40
CA SER A 591 12.96 21.70 5.99
C SER A 591 13.45 22.88 5.16
N VAL A 592 14.66 22.82 4.63
CA VAL A 592 15.26 23.84 3.76
C VAL A 592 14.54 23.93 2.41
N LEU A 593 14.22 22.78 1.79
CA LEU A 593 13.55 22.74 0.48
C LEU A 593 12.07 23.14 0.56
N THR A 594 11.36 22.74 1.63
CA THR A 594 9.92 23.02 1.79
C THR A 594 9.62 24.35 2.47
N GLY A 595 10.49 24.79 3.37
CA GLY A 595 10.25 25.95 4.25
C GLY A 595 9.14 25.75 5.29
N GLN A 596 8.63 24.53 5.48
CA GLN A 596 7.47 24.25 6.35
C GLN A 596 7.81 23.36 7.56
N HIS A 597 8.79 22.47 7.42
CA HIS A 597 9.11 21.52 8.49
C HIS A 597 9.96 22.15 9.60
N HIS A 598 9.58 21.87 10.84
CA HIS A 598 10.32 22.28 12.03
C HIS A 598 11.21 21.13 12.49
N LEU A 599 12.46 21.45 12.84
CA LEU A 599 13.39 20.50 13.44
C LEU A 599 13.21 20.46 14.96
N ASP A 600 13.16 19.26 15.51
CA ASP A 600 13.14 19.02 16.95
C ASP A 600 14.42 19.55 17.63
N LYS A 601 14.35 19.83 18.94
CA LYS A 601 15.49 20.36 19.70
C LYS A 601 16.71 19.44 19.65
N GLU A 602 16.49 18.13 19.76
CA GLU A 602 17.56 17.11 19.67
C GLU A 602 18.25 17.14 18.30
N ALA A 603 17.45 17.19 17.22
CA ALA A 603 17.94 17.29 15.85
C ALA A 603 18.78 18.57 15.64
N LYS A 604 18.32 19.72 16.16
CA LYS A 604 19.08 20.98 16.11
C LYS A 604 20.43 20.88 16.84
N SER A 605 20.43 20.26 18.02
CA SER A 605 21.66 20.04 18.80
C SER A 605 22.67 19.22 18.00
N MET A 606 22.24 18.09 17.42
CA MET A 606 23.12 17.21 16.67
C MET A 606 23.68 17.88 15.40
N LEU A 607 22.86 18.71 14.74
CA LEU A 607 23.25 19.45 13.54
C LEU A 607 24.15 20.68 13.81
N SER A 608 24.26 21.17 15.04
CA SER A 608 25.11 22.33 15.36
C SER A 608 26.62 22.02 15.23
N VAL A 609 26.99 20.75 15.40
CA VAL A 609 28.37 20.27 15.30
C VAL A 609 28.66 19.55 13.98
N ASP A 610 27.65 19.39 13.11
CA ASP A 610 27.80 18.66 11.85
C ASP A 610 28.57 19.48 10.79
N PRO A 611 29.78 19.05 10.36
CA PRO A 611 30.56 19.78 9.36
C PRO A 611 29.87 19.81 7.99
N LEU A 612 29.13 18.75 7.62
CA LEU A 612 28.50 18.66 6.30
C LEU A 612 27.35 19.66 6.17
N ARG A 613 26.55 19.83 7.22
CA ARG A 613 25.56 20.91 7.28
C ARG A 613 26.21 22.29 7.13
N LYS A 614 27.31 22.55 7.84
CA LYS A 614 28.03 23.85 7.76
C LYS A 614 28.52 24.14 6.35
N ASP A 615 29.04 23.13 5.66
CA ASP A 615 29.46 23.27 4.27
C ASP A 615 28.28 23.56 3.33
N ASN A 616 27.12 22.92 3.54
CA ASN A 616 25.91 23.21 2.76
C ASN A 616 25.36 24.60 3.05
N ILE A 617 25.34 25.04 4.32
CA ILE A 617 24.93 26.41 4.69
C ILE A 617 25.80 27.43 3.98
N ARG A 618 27.13 27.23 3.98
CA ARG A 618 28.05 28.10 3.25
C ARG A 618 27.75 28.15 1.75
N MET A 619 27.41 27.02 1.13
CA MET A 619 27.00 26.97 -0.28
C MET A 619 25.69 27.75 -0.51
N LEU A 620 24.71 27.63 0.38
CA LEU A 620 23.46 28.38 0.30
C LEU A 620 23.67 29.89 0.50
N GLU A 621 24.57 30.29 1.39
CA GLU A 621 24.98 31.69 1.57
C GLU A 621 25.64 32.24 0.30
N GLN A 622 26.52 31.46 -0.34
CA GLN A 622 27.13 31.81 -1.64
C GLN A 622 26.08 31.94 -2.75
N PHE A 623 25.07 31.07 -2.74
CA PHE A 623 23.96 31.10 -3.70
C PHE A 623 23.05 32.33 -3.50
N ASP A 624 23.01 32.89 -2.28
CA ASP A 624 22.24 34.10 -1.95
C ASP A 624 23.01 35.40 -2.22
N GLY A 625 24.32 35.42 -1.95
CA GLY A 625 25.15 36.63 -1.93
C GLY A 625 26.08 36.85 -3.13
N GLU A 626 25.86 36.13 -4.24
CA GLU A 626 26.68 36.15 -5.47
C GLU A 626 28.20 36.02 -5.21
N GLY A 627 28.67 34.79 -5.09
CA GLY A 627 30.11 34.53 -5.10
C GLY A 627 30.49 33.07 -5.22
N THR A 628 31.43 32.77 -6.11
CA THR A 628 32.03 31.45 -6.30
C THR A 628 33.38 31.38 -5.58
N VAL A 629 33.35 31.29 -4.24
CA VAL A 629 34.59 31.22 -3.45
C VAL A 629 34.94 29.78 -3.14
N LEU A 630 36.16 29.38 -3.51
CA LEU A 630 36.73 28.08 -3.15
C LEU A 630 36.94 27.93 -1.65
N ARG A 631 36.77 26.71 -1.18
CA ARG A 631 37.11 26.34 0.20
C ARG A 631 38.61 26.39 0.46
N LYS A 632 38.96 26.84 1.67
CA LYS A 632 40.32 26.78 2.21
C LYS A 632 40.57 25.53 3.06
N THR A 633 39.52 24.83 3.46
CA THR A 633 39.59 23.63 4.31
C THR A 633 40.08 22.42 3.51
N PRO A 634 40.84 21.50 4.13
CA PRO A 634 41.32 20.30 3.45
C PRO A 634 40.17 19.35 3.06
N ILE A 635 40.31 18.69 1.91
CA ILE A 635 39.30 17.79 1.32
C ILE A 635 39.54 16.31 1.66
N LYS A 636 39.50 15.98 2.95
CA LYS A 636 39.81 14.61 3.41
C LYS A 636 38.66 13.64 3.15
N GLN A 637 37.44 14.02 3.48
CA GLN A 637 36.28 13.12 3.42
C GLN A 637 35.68 13.06 2.00
N PRO A 638 35.07 11.92 1.60
CA PRO A 638 34.31 11.78 0.35
C PRO A 638 33.34 12.92 0.04
N SER A 639 32.52 13.31 1.01
CA SER A 639 31.55 14.40 0.87
C SER A 639 32.21 15.74 0.60
N GLN A 640 33.32 16.03 1.27
CA GLN A 640 34.09 17.25 1.06
C GLN A 640 34.69 17.31 -0.34
N ARG A 641 35.16 16.16 -0.87
CA ARG A 641 35.67 16.03 -2.26
C ARG A 641 34.57 16.32 -3.29
N SER A 642 33.38 15.72 -3.11
CA SER A 642 32.22 15.97 -3.99
C SER A 642 31.80 17.44 -3.98
N MET A 643 31.66 18.06 -2.80
CA MET A 643 31.30 19.47 -2.69
C MET A 643 32.37 20.40 -3.28
N TYR A 644 33.65 20.04 -3.14
CA TYR A 644 34.76 20.79 -3.72
C TYR A 644 34.76 20.72 -5.25
N LEU A 645 34.47 19.56 -5.85
CA LEU A 645 34.30 19.48 -7.30
C LEU A 645 33.12 20.33 -7.79
N SER A 646 32.05 20.46 -7.00
CA SER A 646 30.95 21.38 -7.30
C SER A 646 31.35 22.86 -7.18
N GLU A 647 32.21 23.22 -6.21
CA GLU A 647 32.82 24.56 -6.17
C GLU A 647 33.60 24.86 -7.46
N ILE A 648 34.40 23.90 -7.95
CA ILE A 648 35.10 24.01 -9.23
C ILE A 648 34.11 24.14 -10.39
N ALA A 649 33.04 23.34 -10.41
CA ALA A 649 32.00 23.42 -11.44
C ALA A 649 31.42 24.84 -11.55
N ARG A 650 31.19 25.50 -10.41
CA ARG A 650 30.72 26.89 -10.39
C ARG A 650 31.75 27.87 -10.96
N MET A 651 33.04 27.67 -10.73
CA MET A 651 34.09 28.50 -11.33
C MET A 651 34.21 28.27 -12.85
N ARG A 652 33.95 27.05 -13.33
CA ARG A 652 33.83 26.76 -14.77
C ARG A 652 32.69 27.56 -15.40
N LEU A 653 31.55 27.65 -14.72
CA LEU A 653 30.39 28.42 -15.20
C LEU A 653 30.69 29.93 -15.31
N THR A 654 31.57 30.46 -14.46
CA THR A 654 31.97 31.88 -14.48
C THR A 654 33.24 32.15 -15.29
N GLY A 655 33.75 31.16 -16.03
CA GLY A 655 34.96 31.30 -16.87
C GLY A 655 36.28 31.38 -16.11
N GLN A 656 36.34 31.01 -14.83
CA GLN A 656 37.53 31.05 -13.97
C GLN A 656 38.29 29.71 -13.97
N SER A 657 38.41 29.06 -15.12
CA SER A 657 38.94 27.69 -15.23
C SER A 657 40.43 27.57 -14.90
N GLU A 658 41.24 28.59 -15.19
CA GLU A 658 42.67 28.60 -14.88
C GLU A 658 42.95 28.64 -13.36
N GLU A 659 42.25 29.52 -12.64
CA GLU A 659 42.34 29.61 -11.18
C GLU A 659 41.87 28.29 -10.53
N ALA A 660 40.78 27.72 -11.05
CA ALA A 660 40.27 26.42 -10.62
C ALA A 660 41.31 25.31 -10.77
N LEU A 661 41.99 25.27 -11.92
CA LEU A 661 42.99 24.25 -12.22
C LEU A 661 44.16 24.35 -11.25
N ASN A 662 44.69 25.56 -11.05
CA ASN A 662 45.79 25.81 -10.11
C ASN A 662 45.46 25.36 -8.68
N HIS A 663 44.23 25.58 -8.21
CA HIS A 663 43.83 25.14 -6.88
C HIS A 663 43.60 23.61 -6.82
N LEU A 664 43.00 23.02 -7.85
CA LEU A 664 42.78 21.58 -7.94
C LEU A 664 44.09 20.79 -7.99
N GLU A 665 45.08 21.23 -8.77
CA GLU A 665 46.39 20.58 -8.86
C GLU A 665 47.13 20.57 -7.52
N ARG A 666 47.06 21.66 -6.74
CA ARG A 666 47.61 21.70 -5.37
C ARG A 666 46.95 20.68 -4.45
N GLN A 667 45.63 20.55 -4.54
CA GLN A 667 44.89 19.57 -3.73
C GLN A 667 45.19 18.13 -4.16
N LEU A 668 45.31 17.88 -5.47
CA LEU A 668 45.71 16.58 -6.01
C LEU A 668 47.13 16.21 -5.57
N ALA A 669 48.08 17.14 -5.58
CA ALA A 669 49.44 16.89 -5.09
C ALA A 669 49.49 16.58 -3.58
N ALA A 670 48.57 17.17 -2.80
CA ALA A 670 48.47 16.92 -1.36
C ALA A 670 47.77 15.58 -1.01
N LEU A 671 47.11 14.95 -1.97
CA LEU A 671 46.46 13.65 -1.85
C LEU A 671 47.35 12.63 -2.57
N ASP A 672 48.22 11.89 -1.86
CA ASP A 672 49.19 10.92 -2.42
C ASP A 672 48.82 10.37 -3.81
N GLU A 673 49.70 10.61 -4.79
CA GLU A 673 49.45 10.49 -6.23
C GLU A 673 48.88 9.12 -6.63
N GLY A 674 47.60 9.11 -7.04
CA GLY A 674 46.94 7.96 -7.68
C GLY A 674 45.49 7.70 -7.26
N ALA A 675 44.99 8.37 -6.21
CA ALA A 675 43.80 7.90 -5.50
C ALA A 675 42.44 8.55 -5.89
N TRP A 676 42.37 9.45 -6.88
CA TRP A 676 41.12 10.16 -7.19
C TRP A 676 40.84 10.41 -8.70
N PRO A 677 40.24 9.41 -9.40
CA PRO A 677 39.97 9.49 -10.83
C PRO A 677 39.05 10.65 -11.23
N HIS A 678 38.01 10.96 -10.46
CA HIS A 678 37.10 12.06 -10.78
C HIS A 678 37.77 13.43 -10.68
N GLY A 679 38.68 13.64 -9.72
CA GLY A 679 39.49 14.85 -9.65
C GLY A 679 40.37 15.06 -10.90
N GLN A 680 41.01 14.00 -11.38
CA GLN A 680 41.83 14.04 -12.59
C GLN A 680 40.99 14.30 -13.86
N LEU A 681 39.78 13.75 -13.92
CA LEU A 681 38.83 14.05 -14.99
C LEU A 681 38.48 15.54 -15.02
N VAL A 682 38.15 16.14 -13.87
CA VAL A 682 37.82 17.57 -13.78
C VAL A 682 39.02 18.44 -14.14
N ALA A 683 40.24 18.07 -13.73
CA ALA A 683 41.45 18.78 -14.17
C ALA A 683 41.61 18.77 -15.70
N ALA A 684 41.30 17.65 -16.36
CA ALA A 684 41.32 17.58 -17.81
C ALA A 684 40.22 18.43 -18.47
N LEU A 685 39.02 18.49 -17.87
CA LEU A 685 37.94 19.36 -18.33
C LEU A 685 38.27 20.84 -18.18
N LEU A 686 38.96 21.24 -17.11
CA LEU A 686 39.44 22.61 -16.93
C LEU A 686 40.47 23.01 -17.99
N ASN A 687 41.37 22.09 -18.37
CA ASN A 687 42.27 22.30 -19.50
C ASN A 687 41.48 22.46 -20.82
N LEU A 688 40.38 21.74 -20.99
CA LEU A 688 39.55 21.84 -22.18
C LEU A 688 38.86 23.22 -22.28
N ASP A 689 38.32 23.71 -21.17
CA ASP A 689 37.67 25.03 -21.11
C ASP A 689 38.65 26.17 -21.43
N ASP A 690 39.91 26.02 -21.04
CA ASP A 690 41.00 26.97 -21.28
C ASP A 690 41.64 26.81 -22.68
N GLY A 691 41.01 26.06 -23.58
CA GLY A 691 41.46 25.88 -24.97
C GLY A 691 42.59 24.87 -25.18
N ARG A 692 43.10 24.22 -24.13
CA ARG A 692 44.15 23.18 -24.19
C ARG A 692 43.60 21.81 -24.58
N THR A 693 42.91 21.77 -25.73
CA THR A 693 42.15 20.62 -26.24
C THR A 693 42.95 19.33 -26.35
N LEU A 694 44.15 19.36 -26.95
CA LEU A 694 44.99 18.18 -27.13
C LEU A 694 45.43 17.56 -25.80
N THR A 695 45.85 18.40 -24.85
CA THR A 695 46.24 18.00 -23.49
C THR A 695 45.07 17.33 -22.79
N ALA A 696 43.91 18.00 -22.77
CA ALA A 696 42.69 17.50 -22.14
C ALA A 696 42.24 16.16 -22.73
N VAL A 697 42.12 16.06 -24.05
CA VAL A 697 41.66 14.84 -24.74
C VAL A 697 42.64 13.68 -24.52
N SER A 698 43.95 13.95 -24.50
CA SER A 698 44.95 12.90 -24.22
C SER A 698 44.83 12.37 -22.77
N ALA A 699 44.62 13.27 -21.81
CA ALA A 699 44.46 12.93 -20.40
C ALA A 699 43.20 12.11 -20.17
N ILE A 700 42.06 12.52 -20.76
CA ILE A 700 40.79 11.79 -20.67
C ILE A 700 40.91 10.41 -21.32
N LYS A 701 41.58 10.28 -22.47
CA LYS A 701 41.84 8.97 -23.11
C LYS A 701 42.71 8.06 -22.24
N LYS A 702 43.71 8.61 -21.53
CA LYS A 702 44.54 7.86 -20.58
C LYS A 702 43.72 7.40 -19.38
N LEU A 703 42.92 8.29 -18.80
CA LEU A 703 42.00 7.99 -17.70
C LEU A 703 40.99 6.91 -18.08
N SER A 704 40.40 7.00 -19.27
CA SER A 704 39.45 5.99 -19.76
C SER A 704 40.07 4.60 -19.94
N LYS A 705 41.38 4.49 -20.17
CA LYS A 705 42.08 3.20 -20.21
C LYS A 705 42.36 2.65 -18.81
N GLN A 706 42.65 3.52 -17.84
CA GLN A 706 42.94 3.14 -16.46
C GLN A 706 41.67 2.80 -15.67
N HIS A 707 40.60 3.55 -15.88
CA HIS A 707 39.32 3.41 -15.19
C HIS A 707 38.17 3.23 -16.20
N PRO A 708 38.15 2.12 -16.96
CA PRO A 708 37.21 1.93 -18.06
C PRO A 708 35.76 1.78 -17.60
N ARG A 709 35.49 1.57 -16.31
CA ARG A 709 34.14 1.40 -15.75
C ARG A 709 33.68 2.56 -14.88
N HIS A 710 34.38 3.69 -14.93
CA HIS A 710 34.00 4.86 -14.14
C HIS A 710 32.91 5.67 -14.86
N PRO A 711 31.76 5.96 -14.22
CA PRO A 711 30.60 6.54 -14.89
C PRO A 711 30.84 7.93 -15.45
N HIS A 712 31.46 8.82 -14.67
CA HIS A 712 31.76 10.18 -15.11
C HIS A 712 32.76 10.23 -16.29
N ILE A 713 33.82 9.41 -16.26
CA ILE A 713 34.81 9.33 -17.34
C ILE A 713 34.15 8.82 -18.63
N ARG A 714 33.30 7.80 -18.53
CA ARG A 714 32.56 7.27 -19.69
C ARG A 714 31.57 8.27 -20.26
N ALA A 715 30.83 8.98 -19.41
CA ALA A 715 29.90 10.02 -19.85
C ALA A 715 30.63 11.12 -20.64
N VAL A 716 31.79 11.59 -20.17
CA VAL A 716 32.62 12.56 -20.90
C VAL A 716 33.15 11.97 -22.20
N MET A 717 33.59 10.71 -22.21
CA MET A 717 34.02 10.04 -23.45
C MET A 717 32.89 9.94 -24.49
N HIS A 718 31.64 9.72 -24.07
CA HIS A 718 30.48 9.79 -24.98
C HIS A 718 30.29 11.21 -25.56
N GLN A 719 30.40 12.26 -24.73
CA GLN A 719 30.29 13.64 -25.19
C GLN A 719 31.41 14.01 -26.18
N LEU A 720 32.66 13.63 -25.89
CA LEU A 720 33.80 13.83 -26.79
C LEU A 720 33.67 13.02 -28.10
N ALA A 721 33.08 11.83 -28.06
CA ALA A 721 32.80 11.05 -29.24
C ALA A 721 31.74 11.72 -30.13
N GLY A 722 30.69 12.32 -29.53
CA GLY A 722 29.71 13.14 -30.24
C GLY A 722 30.33 14.36 -30.93
N MET A 723 31.43 14.89 -30.38
CA MET A 723 32.21 15.99 -30.96
C MET A 723 33.29 15.51 -31.97
N GLY A 724 33.40 14.21 -32.24
CA GLY A 724 34.41 13.65 -33.14
C GLY A 724 35.84 13.59 -32.58
N GLN A 725 36.04 13.86 -31.29
CA GLN A 725 37.37 13.94 -30.66
C GLN A 725 37.85 12.63 -30.02
N ALA A 726 36.93 11.69 -29.78
CA ALA A 726 37.20 10.40 -29.17
C ALA A 726 36.40 9.26 -29.83
N LYS A 727 36.79 8.01 -29.55
CA LYS A 727 35.99 6.83 -29.90
C LYS A 727 34.96 6.59 -28.81
N ARG A 728 33.73 6.26 -29.20
CA ARG A 728 32.65 5.89 -28.27
C ARG A 728 33.06 4.65 -27.45
N PRO A 729 32.90 4.65 -26.12
CA PRO A 729 33.16 3.47 -25.31
C PRO A 729 32.12 2.36 -25.62
N ALA A 730 32.51 1.10 -25.42
CA ALA A 730 31.61 -0.04 -25.59
C ALA A 730 30.54 -0.07 -24.49
N SER A 731 29.33 -0.53 -24.83
CA SER A 731 28.22 -0.61 -23.88
C SER A 731 28.55 -1.49 -22.66
N GLU A 732 28.10 -1.08 -21.49
CA GLU A 732 28.39 -1.76 -20.23
C GLU A 732 27.58 -3.08 -20.10
N PRO A 733 28.22 -4.22 -19.77
CA PRO A 733 27.55 -5.53 -19.72
C PRO A 733 26.55 -5.68 -18.55
N THR A 734 26.64 -4.84 -17.52
CA THR A 734 25.79 -4.90 -16.31
C THR A 734 24.34 -4.52 -16.56
N ARG A 735 24.01 -3.99 -17.75
CA ARG A 735 22.69 -3.43 -18.11
C ARG A 735 22.24 -2.28 -17.19
N ILE A 736 23.15 -1.72 -16.40
CA ILE A 736 22.91 -0.48 -15.67
C ILE A 736 22.93 0.63 -16.72
N GLN A 737 21.85 1.40 -16.84
CA GLN A 737 21.79 2.52 -17.77
C GLN A 737 22.54 3.72 -17.20
N TRP A 738 23.55 4.22 -17.92
CA TRP A 738 24.36 5.37 -17.51
C TRP A 738 23.87 6.65 -18.20
N LEU A 739 24.33 7.82 -17.71
CA LEU A 739 23.78 9.13 -18.07
C LEU A 739 23.70 9.40 -19.60
N LEU A 740 24.66 8.91 -20.39
CA LEU A 740 24.77 9.20 -21.84
C LEU A 740 24.86 7.96 -22.73
N GLU A 741 24.45 6.79 -22.24
CA GLU A 741 24.66 5.53 -22.97
C GLU A 741 23.58 5.27 -24.05
N GLY A 742 22.36 5.80 -23.89
CA GLY A 742 21.25 5.63 -24.84
C GLY A 742 21.50 6.33 -26.19
N GLU A 743 21.26 5.61 -27.30
CA GLU A 743 21.75 5.98 -28.63
C GLU A 743 21.00 7.12 -29.34
N THR A 744 19.71 7.34 -29.07
CA THR A 744 18.88 8.21 -29.93
C THR A 744 17.95 9.19 -29.19
N ASP A 745 17.75 9.04 -27.88
CA ASP A 745 16.71 9.79 -27.17
C ASP A 745 17.08 10.27 -25.75
N TRP A 746 18.39 10.46 -25.50
CA TRP A 746 18.87 10.90 -24.18
C TRP A 746 18.22 12.22 -23.76
N LYS A 747 17.90 13.12 -24.70
CA LYS A 747 17.22 14.41 -24.43
C LYS A 747 15.83 14.22 -23.81
N GLN A 748 15.08 13.20 -24.25
CA GLN A 748 13.77 12.88 -23.66
C GLN A 748 13.92 12.12 -22.34
N ALA A 749 14.91 11.23 -22.27
CA ALA A 749 15.16 10.41 -21.07
C ALA A 749 15.85 11.18 -19.92
N TRP A 750 16.41 12.38 -20.18
CA TRP A 750 17.20 13.13 -19.18
C TRP A 750 16.40 13.48 -17.91
N GLY A 751 15.07 13.58 -18.01
CA GLY A 751 14.22 13.78 -16.84
C GLY A 751 14.38 12.72 -15.74
N GLN A 752 14.89 11.53 -16.07
CA GLN A 752 15.23 10.46 -15.12
C GLN A 752 16.48 10.78 -14.27
N HIS A 753 17.23 11.83 -14.60
CA HIS A 753 18.36 12.33 -13.82
C HIS A 753 17.91 13.56 -13.05
N ASN A 754 17.13 13.34 -11.99
CA ASN A 754 16.32 14.34 -11.29
C ASN A 754 17.13 15.54 -10.78
N VAL A 755 18.42 15.33 -10.45
CA VAL A 755 19.30 16.33 -9.82
C VAL A 755 20.43 16.82 -10.73
N ALA A 756 20.69 16.15 -11.85
CA ALA A 756 21.80 16.50 -12.74
C ALA A 756 21.32 17.40 -13.90
N PRO A 757 21.97 18.56 -14.14
CA PRO A 757 21.64 19.41 -15.27
C PRO A 757 22.02 18.71 -16.59
N PRO A 758 21.32 19.00 -17.71
CA PRO A 758 21.60 18.38 -19.00
C PRO A 758 22.89 18.92 -19.63
N PRO A 759 23.55 18.14 -20.50
CA PRO A 759 24.78 18.55 -21.17
C PRO A 759 24.58 19.63 -22.23
N THR A 760 23.34 19.84 -22.71
CA THR A 760 22.96 20.96 -23.58
C THR A 760 21.58 21.49 -23.19
N LEU A 761 21.30 22.76 -23.48
CA LEU A 761 20.08 23.47 -23.08
C LEU A 761 19.20 23.93 -24.26
N GLU A 762 19.21 23.18 -25.36
CA GLU A 762 18.53 23.53 -26.61
C GLU A 762 16.99 23.60 -26.49
N ASN A 763 16.40 22.72 -25.68
CA ASN A 763 14.95 22.61 -25.54
C ASN A 763 14.45 23.30 -24.27
N THR A 764 13.22 23.83 -24.31
CA THR A 764 12.57 24.42 -23.14
C THR A 764 12.44 23.45 -21.97
N SER A 765 12.15 22.17 -22.24
CA SER A 765 12.09 21.11 -21.23
C SER A 765 13.44 20.88 -20.53
N LEU A 766 14.55 20.97 -21.27
CA LEU A 766 15.89 20.82 -20.72
C LEU A 766 16.28 22.02 -19.85
N ARG A 767 15.90 23.24 -20.25
CA ARG A 767 16.08 24.45 -19.43
C ARG A 767 15.26 24.41 -18.14
N GLU A 768 14.01 23.96 -18.23
CA GLU A 768 13.16 23.78 -17.04
C GLU A 768 13.74 22.70 -16.11
N HIS A 769 14.18 21.57 -16.66
CA HIS A 769 14.87 20.53 -15.90
C HIS A 769 16.11 21.07 -15.21
N ALA A 770 16.98 21.81 -15.92
CA ALA A 770 18.18 22.41 -15.35
C ALA A 770 17.88 23.31 -14.14
N MET A 771 16.84 24.14 -14.23
CA MET A 771 16.40 25.02 -13.15
C MET A 771 15.85 24.27 -11.92
N ASN A 772 15.18 23.14 -12.14
CA ASN A 772 14.64 22.29 -11.07
C ASN A 772 15.71 21.38 -10.44
N ALA A 773 16.67 20.93 -11.25
CA ALA A 773 17.76 20.06 -10.87
C ALA A 773 18.82 20.82 -10.07
N ASN A 774 19.44 21.84 -10.69
CA ASN A 774 20.50 22.64 -10.06
C ASN A 774 20.54 24.08 -10.61
N ALA A 775 20.02 25.03 -9.83
CA ALA A 775 19.88 26.43 -10.18
C ALA A 775 21.21 27.19 -10.29
N TRP A 776 22.35 26.59 -9.95
CA TRP A 776 23.66 27.16 -10.25
C TRP A 776 23.89 27.38 -11.75
N MET A 777 23.13 26.69 -12.62
CA MET A 777 23.12 26.94 -14.07
C MET A 777 22.82 28.40 -14.44
N LEU A 778 22.16 29.17 -13.57
CA LEU A 778 21.92 30.60 -13.78
C LEU A 778 23.20 31.44 -13.85
N LEU A 779 24.35 30.93 -13.39
CA LEU A 779 25.65 31.59 -13.57
C LEU A 779 26.06 31.73 -15.04
N LEU A 780 25.46 30.95 -15.95
CA LEU A 780 25.64 31.14 -17.41
C LEU A 780 24.91 32.36 -17.96
N SER A 781 23.99 32.96 -17.19
CA SER A 781 23.23 34.14 -17.58
C SER A 781 23.86 35.41 -17.01
N GLU A 782 23.70 36.54 -17.72
CA GLU A 782 24.18 37.85 -17.25
C GLU A 782 23.55 38.28 -15.91
N GLU A 783 22.34 37.80 -15.62
CA GLU A 783 21.59 38.12 -14.40
C GLU A 783 22.06 37.33 -13.17
N GLY A 784 22.90 36.31 -13.36
CA GLY A 784 23.41 35.47 -12.28
C GLY A 784 22.30 34.81 -11.45
N THR A 785 22.57 34.60 -10.15
CA THR A 785 21.61 33.96 -9.23
C THR A 785 20.59 34.95 -8.66
N ASN A 786 20.73 36.26 -8.90
CA ASN A 786 19.87 37.32 -8.38
C ASN A 786 18.40 37.19 -8.82
N GLN A 787 18.13 36.78 -10.05
CA GLN A 787 16.77 36.64 -10.59
C GLN A 787 16.20 35.21 -10.50
N ARG A 788 16.75 34.34 -9.64
CA ARG A 788 16.33 32.93 -9.53
C ARG A 788 14.82 32.71 -9.30
N ALA A 789 14.13 33.66 -8.66
CA ALA A 789 12.70 33.61 -8.39
C ALA A 789 11.81 34.14 -9.54
N ALA A 790 12.40 34.67 -10.61
CA ALA A 790 11.64 35.22 -11.73
C ALA A 790 11.04 34.09 -12.59
N LYS A 791 9.76 34.22 -12.95
CA LYS A 791 9.04 33.24 -13.80
C LYS A 791 9.67 32.99 -15.18
N LYS A 792 10.58 33.85 -15.62
CA LYS A 792 11.27 33.75 -16.92
C LYS A 792 12.79 33.56 -16.80
N ALA A 793 13.33 33.29 -15.61
CA ALA A 793 14.78 33.09 -15.41
C ALA A 793 15.37 31.99 -16.30
N MET A 794 14.57 30.97 -16.66
CA MET A 794 15.02 29.94 -17.61
C MET A 794 15.30 30.45 -19.04
N LYS A 795 14.79 31.64 -19.42
CA LYS A 795 14.96 32.20 -20.76
C LYS A 795 16.30 32.92 -20.94
N SER A 796 16.97 33.29 -19.85
CA SER A 796 18.28 33.94 -19.88
C SER A 796 19.44 32.94 -19.98
N LEU A 797 19.15 31.62 -19.90
CA LEU A 797 20.15 30.57 -20.05
C LEU A 797 20.60 30.42 -21.51
N VAL A 798 21.90 30.27 -21.70
CA VAL A 798 22.54 29.97 -23.00
C VAL A 798 22.44 28.46 -23.29
N ASP A 799 22.42 28.10 -24.58
CA ASP A 799 22.29 26.70 -25.03
C ASP A 799 23.54 25.86 -24.73
N GLU A 800 24.71 26.48 -24.83
CA GLU A 800 26.00 25.84 -24.64
C GLU A 800 26.37 25.74 -23.15
N VAL A 801 26.79 24.56 -22.73
CA VAL A 801 27.21 24.25 -21.37
C VAL A 801 28.62 23.64 -21.43
N PRO A 802 29.52 23.99 -20.48
CA PRO A 802 30.85 23.37 -20.43
C PRO A 802 30.80 21.85 -20.43
N VAL A 803 31.71 21.23 -21.19
CA VAL A 803 31.74 19.77 -21.38
C VAL A 803 31.85 19.07 -20.02
N GLY A 804 31.04 18.02 -19.82
CA GLY A 804 31.04 17.21 -18.60
C GLY A 804 30.61 17.95 -17.32
N LEU A 805 30.03 19.15 -17.38
CA LEU A 805 29.63 19.92 -16.19
C LEU A 805 28.73 19.10 -15.23
N PHE A 806 27.78 18.35 -15.79
CA PHE A 806 26.83 17.50 -15.06
C PHE A 806 27.49 16.39 -14.23
N THR A 807 28.78 16.10 -14.40
CA THR A 807 29.46 15.07 -13.59
C THR A 807 29.84 15.55 -12.20
N HIS A 808 29.99 16.87 -12.00
CA HIS A 808 30.52 17.44 -10.76
C HIS A 808 29.74 18.65 -10.25
N LEU A 809 28.78 19.19 -11.00
CA LEU A 809 27.90 20.25 -10.52
C LEU A 809 26.79 19.69 -9.61
N THR A 810 27.04 19.67 -8.30
CA THR A 810 26.08 19.20 -7.28
C THR A 810 25.42 20.35 -6.53
N GLY A 811 24.23 20.10 -5.97
CA GLY A 811 23.50 21.02 -5.10
C GLY A 811 23.70 20.70 -3.62
N LEU A 812 22.58 20.50 -2.90
CA LEU A 812 22.61 20.08 -1.50
C LEU A 812 23.15 18.65 -1.38
N THR A 813 24.31 18.51 -0.73
CA THR A 813 25.00 17.21 -0.61
C THR A 813 24.79 16.63 0.78
N ILE A 814 24.35 15.37 0.86
CA ILE A 814 24.27 14.61 2.13
C ILE A 814 25.07 13.31 2.02
N THR A 815 25.02 12.47 3.05
CA THR A 815 25.57 11.11 2.99
C THR A 815 24.50 10.05 3.23
N ILE A 816 24.65 8.91 2.56
CA ILE A 816 23.88 7.68 2.79
C ILE A 816 24.87 6.54 2.97
N GLY A 817 24.93 5.94 4.15
CA GLY A 817 25.92 4.93 4.50
C GLY A 817 27.36 5.42 4.32
N GLY A 818 27.60 6.71 4.57
CA GLY A 818 28.89 7.39 4.38
C GLY A 818 29.25 7.78 2.94
N MET A 819 28.44 7.39 1.95
CA MET A 819 28.63 7.77 0.54
C MET A 819 27.99 9.13 0.27
N PRO A 820 28.66 10.08 -0.38
CA PRO A 820 28.08 11.37 -0.72
C PRO A 820 27.04 11.23 -1.83
N VAL A 821 25.92 11.91 -1.68
CA VAL A 821 24.81 11.93 -2.64
C VAL A 821 24.27 13.33 -2.82
N ASP A 822 23.84 13.66 -4.03
CA ASP A 822 23.30 14.97 -4.39
C ASP A 822 21.77 14.96 -4.39
N LEU A 823 21.16 15.92 -3.68
CA LEU A 823 19.71 16.15 -3.66
C LEU A 823 19.31 17.33 -4.57
N GLY A 824 20.25 17.91 -5.30
CA GLY A 824 20.05 19.05 -6.20
C GLY A 824 19.80 20.36 -5.45
N LEU A 825 19.58 21.43 -6.21
CA LEU A 825 19.31 22.77 -5.69
C LEU A 825 18.29 23.47 -6.60
N PRO A 826 16.99 23.43 -6.28
CA PRO A 826 15.97 23.99 -7.17
C PRO A 826 15.92 25.52 -7.07
N ALA A 827 15.60 26.19 -8.18
CA ALA A 827 15.55 27.65 -8.24
C ALA A 827 14.50 28.30 -7.32
N ASN A 828 13.44 27.56 -7.00
CA ASN A 828 12.32 28.01 -6.17
C ASN A 828 12.58 27.93 -4.65
N ILE A 829 13.80 27.59 -4.23
CA ILE A 829 14.17 27.49 -2.81
C ILE A 829 13.99 28.85 -2.08
N ASN A 830 13.29 28.83 -0.95
CA ASN A 830 13.01 30.04 -0.16
C ASN A 830 13.99 30.20 1.01
N LEU A 831 15.16 30.78 0.74
CA LEU A 831 16.19 30.99 1.75
C LEU A 831 15.77 31.98 2.87
N ASN A 832 14.89 32.93 2.56
CA ASN A 832 14.34 33.85 3.56
C ASN A 832 13.50 33.13 4.61
N ALA A 833 12.66 32.19 4.17
CA ALA A 833 11.91 31.32 5.08
C ALA A 833 12.88 30.45 5.91
N ALA A 834 13.89 29.85 5.27
CA ALA A 834 14.88 29.03 5.97
C ALA A 834 15.62 29.82 7.07
N ARG A 835 15.99 31.08 6.81
CA ARG A 835 16.61 31.99 7.79
C ARG A 835 15.64 32.33 8.93
N LYS A 836 14.37 32.63 8.62
CA LYS A 836 13.33 32.90 9.63
C LYS A 836 13.10 31.71 10.58
N HIS A 837 13.28 30.49 10.10
CA HIS A 837 13.16 29.26 10.89
C HIS A 837 14.46 28.82 11.60
N GLY A 838 15.54 29.60 11.49
CA GLY A 838 16.84 29.29 12.10
C GLY A 838 17.52 28.06 11.51
N LEU A 839 17.19 27.69 10.25
CA LEU A 839 17.77 26.51 9.59
C LEU A 839 19.19 26.76 9.09
N LEU A 840 19.54 28.03 8.88
CA LEU A 840 20.84 28.50 8.40
C LEU A 840 21.76 28.99 9.53
N ASP A 841 21.31 28.90 10.79
CA ASP A 841 22.12 29.29 11.94
C ASP A 841 23.27 28.27 12.13
N ARG A 842 24.48 28.79 12.31
CA ARG A 842 25.73 28.01 12.36
C ARG A 842 26.00 27.29 13.67
#